data_AF-A0A4Y9ZX02-F1
#
_entry.id   AF-A0A4Y9ZX02-F1
#
_cell.length_a   1.000
_cell.length_b   1.000
_cell.length_c   1.000
_cell.angle_alpha   90.00
_cell.angle_beta   90.00
_cell.angle_gamma   90.00
#
_symmetry.space_group_name_H-M   'P 1'
#
loop_
_entity.id
_entity.type
_entity.pdbx_description
1 polymer ?
#
loop_
_entity_poly.entity_id
_entity_poly.type
_entity_poly.pdbx_seq_one_letter_code
_entity_poly.pdbx_strand_id
1 'polypeptide(L)'
;MRTFASEVPSKPTEVSEALARTTTLYKTYKPVTPGLRHLRRPLNPHIWEGRPLRLLTVPLRKKGGRNSYGRITVRHRGGGHRRRIRIVDFMRMEPGPHDVVRIEYDPNRSAHIALIKNRDPTVDGLKQWSYILACEGLRAGNVVESFRQGIPDGFVPGFVDSRKNRGNNVSTIEEGEEAKKKMSAGSESLALGLLRAKTIRPGNVLPLRLIPNGTVIHSIALKPEGRGILVRSAGSWGQVIAHEDSGKYTHVRLQSGEVRKVLQDCAATIGKVSNPLWKNRSLGKAGRARWLGIRPTVRGVAMNANDHPHGGGRGKSKSNKHPRSPWGWLTKGKRTRKPGPKGPKNSNKMVIRERPRGKEKRRQVATPNVPKFSTALLTLADKHGNQEVKILAIDVLSQLIPLYPTLHRASHGSLLAFCLRKLNGSAPQSSNAQTLASAARLYAVLPVTGGKVGAANLWRSSVDDTLKFGWEALAGLRTTFTADDRLAALQSRQDAAGDPLVIVPLNVDRLRCTAAALHELLRFANSRPVQVPLGQLVHFAMALLRSTAEGQRPGHIDATTRAMEESVVPEIWAVACGLLESLATSTRHYLTPYVARFLTVIVFHLEQPLASSHRLPFIRALTTLLKHTLPLHHPILPTRLTKALLQSLTALLPSQTAVQNAAADATSSGKGKRAKKRARGYEGDEVFNIAQNVMCPTAAEGAVVLAALDALRLVLGNPLLAPAAHSVAARLLLSIHISLPLVTPAQMSPDSCLYTHVVRVVHTLCLELAAGTSSVLSKSLGMVIQELGSDEDHDVQQRLDLLLHPRVPPLVRSLPHIDSISLFRAEEGDEERDIRETLGLGVTGCAEPAKEVDVQGPSGDVHMLEEPASVPTLNKPAFVPSAVPVPIASSWARPASAAPPATAQADPPTSVPGVSSTQPHIPPPSRPSPSEPAPSAFPQPPKETPRPLAPKTYSNLLPVEDDEDEEMPSIDMGSDSE
;
A
#
# COMPACT_ATOMS: atom_id res chain seq x y z
N MET A 1 -1.56 -2.54 -61.74
CA MET A 1 -1.01 -3.85 -62.23
C MET A 1 -1.97 -4.96 -61.83
N ARG A 2 -1.90 -6.14 -62.47
CA ARG A 2 -2.76 -7.31 -62.18
C ARG A 2 -1.95 -8.45 -61.53
N THR A 3 -2.42 -8.93 -60.39
CA THR A 3 -2.19 -10.27 -59.83
C THR A 3 -3.48 -10.64 -59.09
N PHE A 4 -4.26 -11.60 -59.61
CA PHE A 4 -4.19 -13.06 -59.38
C PHE A 4 -4.64 -13.49 -57.97
N ALA A 5 -5.39 -14.59 -57.91
CA ALA A 5 -6.22 -14.94 -56.75
C ALA A 5 -5.91 -16.35 -56.24
N SER A 6 -5.69 -16.47 -54.93
CA SER A 6 -5.67 -17.76 -54.23
C SER A 6 -5.85 -17.64 -52.70
N GLU A 7 -6.62 -16.67 -52.21
CA GLU A 7 -6.99 -16.62 -50.78
C GLU A 7 -8.37 -15.98 -50.58
N VAL A 8 -9.27 -16.69 -49.91
CA VAL A 8 -10.52 -16.13 -49.38
C VAL A 8 -10.32 -15.96 -47.88
N PRO A 9 -9.91 -14.77 -47.39
CA PRO A 9 -10.08 -14.45 -45.99
C PRO A 9 -11.57 -14.43 -45.71
N SER A 10 -12.09 -15.51 -45.12
CA SER A 10 -13.50 -15.63 -44.76
C SER A 10 -13.85 -14.45 -43.85
N LYS A 11 -14.61 -13.48 -44.36
CA LYS A 11 -14.95 -12.26 -43.61
C LYS A 11 -15.43 -12.66 -42.22
N PRO A 12 -14.78 -12.19 -41.13
CA PRO A 12 -15.22 -12.55 -39.80
C PRO A 12 -16.67 -12.10 -39.67
N THR A 13 -17.57 -13.04 -39.37
CA THR A 13 -18.98 -12.69 -39.10
C THR A 13 -19.02 -11.63 -37.99
N GLU A 14 -20.04 -10.78 -38.01
CA GLU A 14 -20.24 -9.73 -37.00
C GLU A 14 -20.22 -10.30 -35.56
N VAL A 15 -20.58 -11.59 -35.41
CA VAL A 15 -20.50 -12.37 -34.17
C VAL A 15 -19.05 -12.55 -33.66
N SER A 16 -18.07 -12.71 -34.55
CA SER A 16 -16.64 -12.76 -34.22
C SER A 16 -16.04 -11.37 -33.94
N GLU A 17 -16.48 -10.32 -34.63
CA GLU A 17 -16.08 -8.94 -34.27
C GLU A 17 -16.67 -8.53 -32.90
N ALA A 18 -17.89 -8.96 -32.58
CA ALA A 18 -18.47 -8.82 -31.25
C ALA A 18 -17.73 -9.60 -30.14
N LEU A 19 -16.82 -10.51 -30.50
CA LEU A 19 -15.87 -11.15 -29.58
C LEU A 19 -14.50 -10.45 -29.55
N ALA A 20 -14.16 -9.67 -30.58
CA ALA A 20 -12.94 -8.88 -30.69
C ALA A 20 -12.99 -7.60 -29.84
N ARG A 21 -12.78 -7.74 -28.53
CA ARG A 21 -12.50 -6.65 -27.58
C ARG A 21 -13.60 -5.57 -27.42
N THR A 22 -14.79 -5.94 -26.96
CA THR A 22 -15.55 -4.99 -26.13
C THR A 22 -14.74 -4.72 -24.84
N THR A 23 -14.06 -3.57 -24.74
CA THR A 23 -13.08 -3.24 -23.69
C THR A 23 -13.66 -3.21 -22.27
N THR A 24 -14.98 -3.32 -22.11
CA THR A 24 -15.67 -3.21 -20.81
C THR A 24 -16.49 -4.47 -20.49
N LEU A 25 -15.93 -5.36 -19.66
CA LEU A 25 -16.62 -6.53 -19.10
C LEU A 25 -17.86 -6.17 -18.23
N TYR A 26 -18.05 -4.89 -17.91
CA TYR A 26 -19.12 -4.40 -17.03
C TYR A 26 -19.70 -3.07 -17.52
N LYS A 27 -21.03 -2.95 -17.42
CA LYS A 27 -21.74 -1.68 -17.58
C LYS A 27 -21.71 -0.89 -16.26
N THR A 28 -20.90 0.18 -16.25
CA THR A 28 -20.93 1.29 -15.30
C THR A 28 -21.83 2.43 -15.83
N TYR A 29 -21.94 3.54 -15.10
CA TYR A 29 -22.84 4.66 -15.41
C TYR A 29 -22.17 5.98 -14.98
N LYS A 30 -22.45 7.09 -15.68
CA LYS A 30 -22.03 8.43 -15.23
C LYS A 30 -22.53 8.66 -13.79
N PRO A 31 -21.69 9.11 -12.84
CA PRO A 31 -21.99 9.08 -11.40
C PRO A 31 -22.88 10.24 -10.92
N VAL A 32 -23.89 10.64 -11.72
CA VAL A 32 -24.80 11.78 -11.52
C VAL A 32 -25.53 11.74 -10.16
N THR A 33 -25.66 10.56 -9.55
CA THR A 33 -26.07 10.43 -8.14
C THR A 33 -25.10 9.52 -7.39
N PRO A 34 -24.88 9.72 -6.08
CA PRO A 34 -23.96 8.89 -5.29
C PRO A 34 -24.34 7.40 -5.31
N GLY A 35 -25.63 7.08 -5.42
CA GLY A 35 -26.12 5.71 -5.57
C GLY A 35 -25.80 5.02 -6.92
N LEU A 36 -25.30 5.77 -7.91
CA LEU A 36 -24.76 5.25 -9.18
C LEU A 36 -23.24 5.10 -9.17
N ARG A 37 -22.50 5.87 -8.35
CA ARG A 37 -21.01 5.87 -8.29
C ARG A 37 -20.41 4.46 -8.18
N HIS A 38 -21.03 3.59 -7.37
CA HIS A 38 -20.57 2.21 -7.16
C HIS A 38 -21.41 1.15 -7.90
N LEU A 39 -22.16 1.54 -8.94
CA LEU A 39 -22.98 0.63 -9.74
C LEU A 39 -22.14 -0.11 -10.79
N ARG A 40 -22.02 -1.44 -10.66
CA ARG A 40 -21.40 -2.31 -11.66
C ARG A 40 -22.30 -3.48 -12.03
N ARG A 41 -22.72 -3.59 -13.29
CA ARG A 41 -23.48 -4.73 -13.85
C ARG A 41 -22.60 -5.52 -14.83
N PRO A 42 -22.65 -6.86 -14.90
CA PRO A 42 -21.96 -7.60 -15.96
C PRO A 42 -22.65 -7.32 -17.31
N LEU A 43 -21.86 -7.05 -18.35
CA LEU A 43 -22.38 -6.81 -19.69
C LEU A 43 -22.75 -8.15 -20.35
N ASN A 44 -23.97 -8.27 -20.87
CA ASN A 44 -24.47 -9.49 -21.52
C ASN A 44 -25.50 -9.10 -22.61
N PRO A 45 -25.07 -8.75 -23.84
CA PRO A 45 -25.98 -8.29 -24.90
C PRO A 45 -26.83 -9.43 -25.50
N HIS A 46 -26.33 -10.67 -25.46
CA HIS A 46 -26.99 -11.87 -26.00
C HIS A 46 -28.21 -12.36 -25.18
N ILE A 47 -28.75 -11.56 -24.27
CA ILE A 47 -29.89 -11.93 -23.43
C ILE A 47 -31.18 -11.37 -24.06
N TRP A 48 -32.17 -12.25 -24.22
CA TRP A 48 -33.52 -11.89 -24.61
C TRP A 48 -34.13 -10.83 -23.69
N GLU A 49 -34.47 -9.68 -24.28
CA GLU A 49 -35.05 -8.54 -23.56
C GLU A 49 -36.56 -8.70 -23.29
N GLY A 50 -37.23 -9.56 -24.08
CA GLY A 50 -38.66 -9.78 -24.03
C GLY A 50 -39.17 -10.59 -22.83
N ARG A 51 -40.47 -10.89 -22.83
CA ARG A 51 -41.12 -11.68 -21.78
C ARG A 51 -40.73 -13.17 -21.89
N PRO A 52 -40.65 -13.90 -20.76
CA PRO A 52 -40.48 -15.36 -20.76
C PRO A 52 -41.72 -16.07 -21.31
N LEU A 53 -41.55 -17.28 -21.85
CA LEU A 53 -42.66 -18.12 -22.34
C LEU A 53 -43.68 -18.36 -21.21
N ARG A 54 -44.90 -17.86 -21.39
CA ARG A 54 -45.89 -17.75 -20.29
C ARG A 54 -46.21 -19.10 -19.65
N LEU A 55 -46.34 -20.14 -20.48
CA LEU A 55 -46.73 -21.51 -20.10
C LEU A 55 -45.77 -22.09 -19.04
N LEU A 56 -44.46 -22.00 -19.27
CA LEU A 56 -43.42 -22.50 -18.36
C LEU A 56 -43.17 -21.63 -17.11
N THR A 57 -44.14 -20.80 -16.70
CA THR A 57 -43.97 -19.88 -15.56
C THR A 57 -45.13 -19.87 -14.57
N VAL A 58 -44.80 -19.86 -13.28
CA VAL A 58 -45.76 -19.88 -12.15
C VAL A 58 -45.58 -18.62 -11.29
N PRO A 59 -46.65 -17.94 -10.81
CA PRO A 59 -46.49 -16.76 -9.95
C PRO A 59 -45.83 -17.08 -8.61
N LEU A 60 -44.78 -16.35 -8.22
CA LEU A 60 -44.09 -16.55 -6.94
C LEU A 60 -44.85 -15.87 -5.79
N ARG A 61 -45.75 -16.59 -5.13
CA ARG A 61 -46.35 -16.19 -3.84
C ARG A 61 -45.24 -16.07 -2.78
N LYS A 62 -45.19 -14.97 -2.02
CA LYS A 62 -44.06 -14.64 -1.12
C LYS A 62 -44.43 -14.73 0.36
N LYS A 63 -43.75 -15.61 1.10
CA LYS A 63 -43.94 -15.77 2.56
C LYS A 63 -43.18 -14.77 3.44
N GLY A 64 -42.39 -13.86 2.87
CA GLY A 64 -41.61 -12.86 3.65
C GLY A 64 -40.57 -13.43 4.62
N GLY A 65 -40.19 -14.71 4.49
CA GLY A 65 -39.31 -15.40 5.46
C GLY A 65 -40.05 -16.10 6.60
N ARG A 66 -41.38 -16.17 6.55
CA ARG A 66 -42.24 -16.85 7.53
C ARG A 66 -42.42 -18.34 7.22
N ASN A 67 -42.65 -19.13 8.27
CA ASN A 67 -43.10 -20.53 8.19
C ASN A 67 -44.63 -20.64 8.04
N SER A 68 -45.21 -21.82 8.26
CA SER A 68 -46.66 -22.06 8.34
C SER A 68 -47.32 -21.22 9.42
N TYR A 69 -46.79 -21.25 10.65
CA TYR A 69 -47.26 -20.52 11.83
C TYR A 69 -47.07 -18.98 11.78
N GLY A 70 -46.83 -18.38 10.61
CA GLY A 70 -46.61 -16.94 10.45
C GLY A 70 -45.34 -16.35 11.09
N ARG A 71 -44.59 -17.13 11.88
CA ARG A 71 -43.36 -16.71 12.59
C ARG A 71 -42.18 -16.60 11.62
N ILE A 72 -41.33 -15.58 11.80
CA ILE A 72 -40.17 -15.33 10.92
C ILE A 72 -39.04 -16.30 11.27
N THR A 73 -38.86 -17.34 10.46
CA THR A 73 -37.74 -18.28 10.59
C THR A 73 -36.53 -17.85 9.76
N VAL A 74 -36.75 -17.28 8.57
CA VAL A 74 -35.68 -16.78 7.69
C VAL A 74 -35.62 -15.26 7.77
N ARG A 75 -34.76 -14.77 8.66
CA ARG A 75 -34.49 -13.33 8.85
C ARG A 75 -34.06 -12.65 7.54
N HIS A 76 -34.24 -11.32 7.49
CA HIS A 76 -33.79 -10.44 6.40
C HIS A 76 -34.46 -10.65 5.03
N ARG A 77 -35.67 -11.23 4.98
CA ARG A 77 -36.45 -11.42 3.74
C ARG A 77 -37.73 -10.58 3.72
N GLY A 78 -38.16 -10.15 2.54
CA GLY A 78 -39.43 -9.42 2.32
C GLY A 78 -39.31 -8.21 1.38
N GLY A 79 -40.45 -7.64 0.96
CA GLY A 79 -40.51 -6.32 0.30
C GLY A 79 -39.84 -6.17 -1.08
N GLY A 80 -39.57 -7.26 -1.80
CA GLY A 80 -38.96 -7.20 -3.14
C GLY A 80 -39.97 -7.21 -4.29
N HIS A 81 -39.51 -6.88 -5.50
CA HIS A 81 -40.30 -6.80 -6.74
C HIS A 81 -41.08 -8.09 -7.07
N ARG A 82 -42.29 -7.99 -7.67
CA ARG A 82 -43.11 -9.14 -8.11
C ARG A 82 -42.31 -10.06 -9.06
N ARG A 83 -42.51 -11.38 -8.98
CA ARG A 83 -41.76 -12.38 -9.77
C ARG A 83 -42.64 -13.55 -10.18
N ARG A 84 -42.21 -14.26 -11.22
CA ARG A 84 -42.67 -15.60 -11.59
C ARG A 84 -41.48 -16.55 -11.49
N ILE A 85 -41.72 -17.77 -11.03
CA ILE A 85 -40.79 -18.91 -11.13
C ILE A 85 -40.79 -19.35 -12.59
N ARG A 86 -39.63 -19.63 -13.21
CA ARG A 86 -39.57 -20.49 -14.40
C ARG A 86 -39.46 -21.93 -13.94
N ILE A 87 -40.36 -22.78 -14.42
CA ILE A 87 -40.17 -24.23 -14.40
C ILE A 87 -38.91 -24.48 -15.24
N VAL A 88 -37.92 -25.16 -14.67
CA VAL A 88 -36.67 -25.53 -15.35
C VAL A 88 -36.52 -27.02 -15.20
N ASP A 89 -36.30 -27.68 -16.33
CA ASP A 89 -35.93 -29.07 -16.34
C ASP A 89 -34.50 -29.23 -15.79
N PHE A 90 -34.42 -29.96 -14.68
CA PHE A 90 -33.17 -30.42 -14.08
C PHE A 90 -33.04 -31.95 -14.18
N MET A 91 -33.95 -32.64 -14.87
CA MET A 91 -33.93 -34.07 -15.11
C MET A 91 -33.36 -34.39 -16.51
N ARG A 92 -33.79 -33.69 -17.57
CA ARG A 92 -33.35 -33.95 -18.96
C ARG A 92 -33.56 -35.41 -19.36
N MET A 93 -34.78 -35.89 -19.16
CA MET A 93 -35.18 -37.27 -19.49
C MET A 93 -35.53 -37.46 -20.97
N GLU A 94 -36.00 -36.42 -21.65
CA GLU A 94 -36.32 -36.49 -23.07
C GLU A 94 -35.01 -36.55 -23.90
N PRO A 95 -34.84 -37.59 -24.75
CA PRO A 95 -33.66 -37.72 -25.62
C PRO A 95 -33.78 -36.78 -26.83
N GLY A 96 -32.87 -36.90 -27.80
CA GLY A 96 -32.97 -36.21 -29.08
C GLY A 96 -32.40 -34.78 -29.10
N PRO A 97 -32.21 -34.22 -30.31
CA PRO A 97 -31.63 -32.90 -30.51
C PRO A 97 -32.62 -31.78 -30.19
N HIS A 98 -32.26 -30.91 -29.25
CA HIS A 98 -33.07 -29.73 -28.91
C HIS A 98 -32.37 -28.44 -29.34
N ASP A 99 -33.06 -27.55 -30.06
CA ASP A 99 -32.55 -26.26 -30.48
C ASP A 99 -32.68 -25.21 -29.37
N VAL A 100 -31.58 -24.52 -29.05
CA VAL A 100 -31.59 -23.34 -28.18
C VAL A 100 -32.18 -22.17 -28.95
N VAL A 101 -33.43 -21.82 -28.68
CA VAL A 101 -34.14 -20.73 -29.35
C VAL A 101 -33.69 -19.37 -28.82
N ARG A 102 -33.46 -19.24 -27.51
CA ARG A 102 -32.98 -17.99 -26.89
C ARG A 102 -32.44 -18.20 -25.47
N ILE A 103 -31.66 -17.23 -24.98
CA ILE A 103 -31.17 -17.19 -23.60
C ILE A 103 -31.86 -16.05 -22.83
N GLU A 104 -32.45 -16.37 -21.68
CA GLU A 104 -33.24 -15.44 -20.88
C GLU A 104 -32.65 -15.21 -19.46
N TYR A 105 -32.92 -14.02 -18.93
CA TYR A 105 -32.65 -13.69 -17.53
C TYR A 105 -33.74 -14.24 -16.58
N ASP A 106 -33.33 -14.93 -15.50
CA ASP A 106 -34.24 -15.27 -14.40
C ASP A 106 -33.86 -14.58 -13.05
N PRO A 107 -34.69 -13.66 -12.52
CA PRO A 107 -34.47 -13.04 -11.22
C PRO A 107 -34.46 -13.98 -10.01
N ASN A 108 -34.88 -15.25 -10.13
CA ASN A 108 -34.91 -16.19 -9.00
C ASN A 108 -33.59 -16.98 -8.81
N ARG A 109 -32.70 -16.97 -9.80
CA ARG A 109 -31.38 -17.60 -9.75
C ARG A 109 -30.28 -16.58 -10.13
N SER A 110 -29.05 -17.04 -10.26
CA SER A 110 -27.91 -16.22 -10.68
C SER A 110 -27.52 -16.46 -12.14
N ALA A 111 -27.62 -17.71 -12.58
CA ALA A 111 -27.36 -18.14 -13.95
C ALA A 111 -28.43 -17.65 -14.93
N HIS A 112 -28.12 -17.68 -16.22
CA HIS A 112 -29.12 -17.56 -17.27
C HIS A 112 -29.81 -18.92 -17.53
N ILE A 113 -30.88 -18.90 -18.31
CA ILE A 113 -31.54 -20.12 -18.81
C ILE A 113 -31.63 -20.06 -20.33
N ALA A 114 -31.54 -21.22 -20.96
CA ALA A 114 -31.88 -21.37 -22.37
C ALA A 114 -33.33 -21.85 -22.45
N LEU A 115 -34.14 -21.22 -23.30
CA LEU A 115 -35.35 -21.84 -23.82
C LEU A 115 -34.93 -22.75 -24.97
N ILE A 116 -35.28 -24.01 -24.87
CA ILE A 116 -35.04 -25.02 -25.90
C ILE A 116 -36.36 -25.50 -26.51
N LYS A 117 -36.31 -25.85 -27.79
CA LYS A 117 -37.37 -26.51 -28.54
C LYS A 117 -36.89 -27.92 -28.92
N ASN A 118 -37.64 -28.98 -28.64
CA ASN A 118 -37.33 -30.29 -29.22
C ASN A 118 -37.62 -30.26 -30.74
N ARG A 119 -36.74 -30.88 -31.54
CA ARG A 119 -36.94 -31.06 -32.99
C ARG A 119 -37.97 -32.15 -33.32
N ASP A 120 -38.12 -33.15 -32.45
CA ASP A 120 -38.96 -34.31 -32.71
C ASP A 120 -40.43 -33.88 -32.94
N PRO A 121 -41.02 -34.12 -34.13
CA PRO A 121 -42.37 -33.66 -34.46
C PRO A 121 -43.46 -34.46 -33.73
N THR A 122 -43.11 -35.62 -33.18
CA THR A 122 -43.99 -36.52 -32.40
C THR A 122 -44.22 -36.05 -30.95
N VAL A 123 -43.62 -34.94 -30.53
CA VAL A 123 -43.70 -34.44 -29.14
C VAL A 123 -44.72 -33.30 -29.04
N ASP A 124 -45.86 -33.58 -28.42
CA ASP A 124 -46.98 -32.64 -28.24
C ASP A 124 -46.53 -31.24 -27.79
N GLY A 125 -47.17 -30.21 -28.35
CA GLY A 125 -46.68 -28.83 -28.34
C GLY A 125 -46.38 -28.20 -26.98
N LEU A 126 -46.92 -28.72 -25.86
CA LEU A 126 -46.55 -28.27 -24.51
C LEU A 126 -45.24 -28.86 -23.98
N LYS A 127 -44.88 -30.08 -24.37
CA LYS A 127 -43.59 -30.73 -24.03
C LYS A 127 -42.47 -30.25 -24.95
N GLN A 128 -42.80 -29.90 -26.21
CA GLN A 128 -41.86 -29.39 -27.20
C GLN A 128 -41.01 -28.21 -26.69
N TRP A 129 -41.49 -27.43 -25.71
CA TRP A 129 -40.77 -26.29 -25.13
C TRP A 129 -40.32 -26.56 -23.69
N SER A 130 -39.01 -26.43 -23.42
CA SER A 130 -38.44 -26.59 -22.08
C SER A 130 -37.45 -25.48 -21.75
N TYR A 131 -37.28 -25.17 -20.47
CA TYR A 131 -36.18 -24.31 -20.00
C TYR A 131 -35.10 -25.16 -19.34
N ILE A 132 -33.85 -24.96 -19.76
CA ILE A 132 -32.67 -25.58 -19.14
C ILE A 132 -31.76 -24.51 -18.53
N LEU A 133 -30.81 -24.94 -17.69
CA LEU A 133 -29.76 -24.06 -17.19
C LEU A 133 -28.78 -23.73 -18.33
N ALA A 134 -28.58 -22.45 -18.65
CA ALA A 134 -27.68 -22.07 -19.75
C ALA A 134 -26.21 -22.30 -19.36
N CYS A 135 -25.44 -22.85 -20.29
CA CYS A 135 -24.00 -23.00 -20.16
C CYS A 135 -23.27 -21.68 -20.44
N GLU A 136 -22.04 -21.57 -19.94
CA GLU A 136 -21.06 -20.61 -20.45
C GLU A 136 -20.75 -20.96 -21.92
N GLY A 137 -20.67 -19.95 -22.80
CA GLY A 137 -20.48 -20.12 -24.24
C GLY A 137 -21.77 -20.27 -25.07
N LEU A 138 -22.82 -20.92 -24.53
CA LEU A 138 -24.08 -21.19 -25.24
C LEU A 138 -24.75 -19.93 -25.80
N ARG A 139 -25.42 -20.04 -26.97
CA ARG A 139 -26.16 -18.98 -27.69
C ARG A 139 -27.45 -19.55 -28.31
N ALA A 140 -28.26 -18.66 -28.88
CA ALA A 140 -29.33 -19.07 -29.79
C ALA A 140 -28.75 -19.79 -31.03
N GLY A 141 -29.48 -20.75 -31.58
CA GLY A 141 -29.06 -21.57 -32.72
C GLY A 141 -28.13 -22.74 -32.38
N ASN A 142 -27.67 -22.90 -31.13
CA ASN A 142 -26.94 -24.10 -30.73
C ASN A 142 -27.90 -25.28 -30.48
N VAL A 143 -27.49 -26.50 -30.85
CA VAL A 143 -28.19 -27.75 -30.54
C VAL A 143 -27.65 -28.35 -29.24
N VAL A 144 -28.53 -28.88 -28.38
CA VAL A 144 -28.17 -29.56 -27.13
C VAL A 144 -28.98 -30.85 -26.90
N GLU A 145 -28.28 -31.94 -26.62
CA GLU A 145 -28.86 -33.30 -26.54
C GLU A 145 -28.89 -33.83 -25.09
N SER A 146 -29.63 -34.92 -24.87
CA SER A 146 -29.58 -35.68 -23.62
C SER A 146 -29.43 -37.17 -23.88
N PHE A 147 -28.29 -37.72 -23.51
CA PHE A 147 -27.97 -39.15 -23.56
C PHE A 147 -28.31 -39.83 -22.21
N ARG A 148 -29.25 -39.27 -21.44
CA ARG A 148 -29.60 -39.75 -20.11
C ARG A 148 -30.33 -41.10 -20.13
N GLN A 149 -31.15 -41.36 -21.16
CA GLN A 149 -31.85 -42.63 -21.30
C GLN A 149 -30.97 -43.77 -21.80
N GLY A 150 -29.83 -43.44 -22.41
CA GLY A 150 -28.98 -44.27 -23.25
C GLY A 150 -28.46 -43.44 -24.43
N ILE A 151 -27.70 -44.08 -25.30
CA ILE A 151 -27.28 -43.53 -26.60
C ILE A 151 -28.19 -44.13 -27.68
N PRO A 152 -28.64 -43.36 -28.70
CA PRO A 152 -29.43 -43.92 -29.79
C PRO A 152 -28.64 -44.98 -30.57
N ASP A 153 -29.32 -46.05 -30.98
CA ASP A 153 -28.71 -47.13 -31.77
C ASP A 153 -28.16 -46.57 -33.10
N GLY A 154 -26.99 -47.05 -33.51
CA GLY A 154 -26.29 -46.56 -34.70
C GLY A 154 -25.59 -45.19 -34.56
N PHE A 155 -25.73 -44.47 -33.44
CA PHE A 155 -25.10 -43.14 -33.25
C PHE A 155 -23.56 -43.17 -33.35
N VAL A 156 -22.93 -44.29 -32.98
CA VAL A 156 -21.52 -44.61 -33.21
C VAL A 156 -21.42 -46.09 -33.63
N PRO A 157 -20.75 -46.43 -34.74
CA PRO A 157 -20.56 -47.82 -35.13
C PRO A 157 -19.75 -48.57 -34.05
N GLY A 158 -20.20 -49.77 -33.69
CA GLY A 158 -19.54 -50.61 -32.68
C GLY A 158 -19.72 -50.18 -31.21
N PHE A 159 -20.58 -49.20 -30.89
CA PHE A 159 -20.90 -48.84 -29.50
C PHE A 159 -22.34 -49.17 -29.12
N VAL A 160 -22.54 -50.07 -28.14
CA VAL A 160 -23.86 -50.48 -27.65
C VAL A 160 -24.00 -50.18 -26.15
N ASP A 161 -24.94 -49.30 -25.76
CA ASP A 161 -25.14 -48.90 -24.35
C ASP A 161 -26.12 -49.84 -23.62
N SER A 162 -25.67 -51.06 -23.32
CA SER A 162 -26.54 -52.12 -22.77
C SER A 162 -27.12 -51.74 -21.40
N ARG A 163 -28.44 -51.48 -21.35
CA ARG A 163 -29.18 -51.14 -20.11
C ARG A 163 -29.05 -52.21 -19.01
N LYS A 164 -28.75 -53.48 -19.37
CA LYS A 164 -28.51 -54.58 -18.43
C LYS A 164 -27.29 -54.35 -17.50
N ASN A 165 -26.31 -53.53 -17.90
CA ASN A 165 -25.13 -53.23 -17.09
C ASN A 165 -25.38 -52.18 -15.97
N ARG A 166 -26.63 -51.74 -15.75
CA ARG A 166 -26.99 -50.75 -14.72
C ARG A 166 -27.01 -51.33 -13.31
N GLY A 167 -25.84 -51.44 -12.70
CA GLY A 167 -25.71 -51.59 -11.25
C GLY A 167 -25.76 -53.01 -10.69
N ASN A 168 -25.62 -54.05 -11.53
CA ASN A 168 -25.30 -55.39 -11.03
C ASN A 168 -24.01 -55.34 -10.20
N ASN A 169 -24.06 -55.90 -8.99
CA ASN A 169 -22.83 -56.22 -8.27
C ASN A 169 -22.19 -57.44 -8.94
N VAL A 170 -20.86 -57.53 -8.91
CA VAL A 170 -20.17 -58.77 -9.29
C VAL A 170 -20.42 -59.82 -8.21
N SER A 171 -21.29 -60.79 -8.49
CA SER A 171 -21.53 -61.95 -7.63
C SER A 171 -22.11 -63.16 -8.35
N THR A 172 -22.86 -62.99 -9.46
CA THR A 172 -23.38 -64.13 -10.26
C THR A 172 -23.72 -63.67 -11.68
N ILE A 173 -22.83 -63.96 -12.64
CA ILE A 173 -23.14 -64.03 -14.09
C ILE A 173 -22.22 -65.11 -14.69
N GLU A 174 -22.56 -66.36 -14.44
CA GLU A 174 -22.37 -67.41 -15.43
C GLU A 174 -23.47 -67.22 -16.52
N GLU A 175 -23.42 -67.97 -17.63
CA GLU A 175 -24.32 -67.79 -18.80
C GLU A 175 -24.22 -66.40 -19.48
N GLY A 176 -23.08 -66.10 -20.12
CA GLY A 176 -22.97 -64.88 -20.94
C GLY A 176 -21.66 -64.63 -21.70
N GLU A 177 -20.81 -65.64 -21.90
CA GLU A 177 -19.45 -65.42 -22.40
C GLU A 177 -19.30 -65.39 -23.93
N GLU A 178 -20.08 -66.17 -24.67
CA GLU A 178 -19.85 -66.38 -26.11
C GLU A 178 -19.96 -65.10 -26.94
N ALA A 179 -20.89 -64.20 -26.58
CA ALA A 179 -21.08 -62.92 -27.26
C ALA A 179 -19.91 -61.93 -27.06
N LYS A 180 -19.13 -62.05 -25.98
CA LYS A 180 -17.97 -61.16 -25.71
C LYS A 180 -16.75 -61.50 -26.56
N LYS A 181 -16.65 -62.72 -27.09
CA LYS A 181 -15.41 -63.27 -27.65
C LYS A 181 -15.05 -62.78 -29.06
N LYS A 182 -15.85 -61.87 -29.66
CA LYS A 182 -15.71 -61.39 -31.06
C LYS A 182 -15.39 -59.89 -31.21
N MET A 183 -15.19 -59.13 -30.15
CA MET A 183 -14.72 -57.74 -30.23
C MET A 183 -13.40 -57.56 -29.46
N SER A 184 -12.40 -56.95 -30.12
CA SER A 184 -11.12 -56.65 -29.48
C SER A 184 -11.24 -55.42 -28.58
N ALA A 185 -10.58 -55.41 -27.42
CA ALA A 185 -10.64 -54.29 -26.47
C ALA A 185 -10.15 -52.94 -27.06
N GLY A 186 -9.33 -52.98 -28.11
CA GLY A 186 -8.96 -51.79 -28.90
C GLY A 186 -10.15 -51.19 -29.66
N SER A 187 -11.07 -52.00 -30.15
CA SER A 187 -12.25 -51.51 -30.89
C SER A 187 -13.27 -50.83 -29.97
N GLU A 188 -13.57 -51.39 -28.79
CA GLU A 188 -14.48 -50.78 -27.82
C GLU A 188 -13.94 -49.46 -27.25
N SER A 189 -12.65 -49.39 -26.96
CA SER A 189 -12.00 -48.18 -26.45
C SER A 189 -11.93 -47.06 -27.51
N LEU A 190 -11.70 -47.41 -28.79
CA LEU A 190 -11.83 -46.50 -29.92
C LEU A 190 -13.28 -46.00 -30.08
N ALA A 191 -14.28 -46.90 -30.03
CA ALA A 191 -15.70 -46.54 -30.13
C ALA A 191 -16.15 -45.62 -28.98
N LEU A 192 -15.71 -45.88 -27.75
CA LEU A 192 -15.92 -44.99 -26.60
C LEU A 192 -15.21 -43.63 -26.78
N GLY A 193 -14.04 -43.60 -27.41
CA GLY A 193 -13.34 -42.36 -27.80
C GLY A 193 -14.13 -41.54 -28.83
N LEU A 194 -14.62 -42.18 -29.89
CA LEU A 194 -15.43 -41.56 -30.94
C LEU A 194 -16.78 -41.04 -30.41
N LEU A 195 -17.42 -41.82 -29.52
CA LEU A 195 -18.60 -41.38 -28.77
C LEU A 195 -18.31 -40.12 -27.95
N ARG A 196 -17.21 -40.11 -27.18
CA ARG A 196 -16.80 -38.94 -26.38
C ARG A 196 -16.55 -37.72 -27.27
N ALA A 197 -15.89 -37.88 -28.42
CA ALA A 197 -15.68 -36.80 -29.38
C ALA A 197 -17.00 -36.21 -29.93
N LYS A 198 -18.00 -37.04 -30.26
CA LYS A 198 -19.34 -36.56 -30.69
C LYS A 198 -20.12 -35.89 -29.56
N THR A 199 -20.14 -36.50 -28.37
CA THR A 199 -21.10 -36.17 -27.30
C THR A 199 -20.65 -35.05 -26.35
N ILE A 200 -19.34 -34.80 -26.21
CA ILE A 200 -18.78 -33.78 -25.28
C ILE A 200 -18.92 -32.38 -25.89
N ARG A 201 -20.16 -31.89 -25.90
CA ARG A 201 -20.53 -30.52 -26.29
C ARG A 201 -21.13 -29.77 -25.09
N PRO A 202 -20.83 -28.47 -24.90
CA PRO A 202 -21.34 -27.71 -23.76
C PRO A 202 -22.87 -27.58 -23.83
N GLY A 203 -23.56 -28.08 -22.80
CA GLY A 203 -25.03 -28.18 -22.77
C GLY A 203 -25.58 -29.59 -22.93
N ASN A 204 -24.80 -30.53 -23.47
CA ASN A 204 -25.20 -31.94 -23.52
C ASN A 204 -25.24 -32.57 -22.11
N VAL A 205 -26.14 -33.52 -21.92
CA VAL A 205 -26.32 -34.24 -20.64
C VAL A 205 -25.99 -35.71 -20.81
N LEU A 206 -25.09 -36.23 -19.96
CA LEU A 206 -24.64 -37.62 -19.97
C LEU A 206 -24.59 -38.19 -18.53
N PRO A 207 -24.77 -39.51 -18.35
CA PRO A 207 -24.31 -40.24 -17.18
C PRO A 207 -22.79 -40.07 -16.94
N LEU A 208 -22.36 -39.99 -15.68
CA LEU A 208 -20.95 -39.77 -15.34
C LEU A 208 -20.00 -40.83 -15.92
N ARG A 209 -20.40 -42.11 -16.07
CA ARG A 209 -19.54 -43.17 -16.69
C ARG A 209 -19.06 -42.84 -18.11
N LEU A 210 -19.86 -42.11 -18.89
CA LEU A 210 -19.52 -41.75 -20.27
C LEU A 210 -18.60 -40.53 -20.34
N ILE A 211 -18.67 -39.63 -19.35
CA ILE A 211 -17.89 -38.38 -19.30
C ILE A 211 -16.45 -38.69 -18.82
N PRO A 212 -15.40 -38.41 -19.61
CA PRO A 212 -14.03 -38.77 -19.24
C PRO A 212 -13.47 -37.94 -18.08
N ASN A 213 -12.38 -38.43 -17.50
CA ASN A 213 -11.58 -37.73 -16.50
C ASN A 213 -11.13 -36.35 -16.99
N GLY A 214 -10.98 -35.39 -16.07
CA GLY A 214 -10.63 -34.00 -16.37
C GLY A 214 -11.79 -33.12 -16.85
N THR A 215 -12.86 -33.69 -17.41
CA THR A 215 -13.98 -32.93 -18.00
C THR A 215 -14.70 -32.03 -17.00
N VAL A 216 -15.05 -30.82 -17.43
CA VAL A 216 -15.78 -29.83 -16.63
C VAL A 216 -17.29 -30.00 -16.81
N ILE A 217 -18.00 -30.08 -15.69
CA ILE A 217 -19.42 -30.44 -15.61
C ILE A 217 -20.20 -29.57 -14.62
N HIS A 218 -21.52 -29.56 -14.72
CA HIS A 218 -22.43 -28.90 -13.77
C HIS A 218 -23.79 -29.60 -13.69
N SER A 219 -24.72 -29.04 -12.90
CA SER A 219 -26.07 -29.60 -12.66
C SER A 219 -26.09 -31.09 -12.24
N ILE A 220 -25.12 -31.48 -11.43
CA ILE A 220 -24.80 -32.89 -11.12
C ILE A 220 -25.90 -33.50 -10.23
N ALA A 221 -26.39 -34.68 -10.61
CA ALA A 221 -27.36 -35.46 -9.83
C ALA A 221 -26.71 -36.17 -8.61
N LEU A 222 -27.55 -36.65 -7.69
CA LEU A 222 -27.15 -37.44 -6.50
C LEU A 222 -27.77 -38.84 -6.44
N LYS A 223 -28.68 -39.16 -7.37
CA LYS A 223 -29.25 -40.48 -7.63
C LYS A 223 -29.28 -40.69 -9.16
N PRO A 224 -29.21 -41.92 -9.69
CA PRO A 224 -29.23 -42.19 -11.13
C PRO A 224 -30.42 -41.54 -11.87
N GLU A 225 -31.61 -41.56 -11.26
CA GLU A 225 -32.85 -40.95 -11.77
C GLU A 225 -33.15 -39.58 -11.14
N GLY A 226 -32.26 -39.08 -10.28
CA GLY A 226 -32.43 -37.81 -9.59
C GLY A 226 -32.22 -36.60 -10.50
N ARG A 227 -32.98 -35.53 -10.27
CA ARG A 227 -32.67 -34.21 -10.85
C ARG A 227 -31.28 -33.70 -10.42
N GLY A 228 -30.68 -32.84 -11.24
CA GLY A 228 -29.48 -32.08 -10.91
C GLY A 228 -29.66 -31.23 -9.65
N ILE A 229 -28.74 -31.39 -8.69
CA ILE A 229 -28.79 -30.74 -7.37
C ILE A 229 -27.57 -29.85 -7.15
N LEU A 230 -26.37 -30.37 -7.42
CA LEU A 230 -25.10 -29.69 -7.20
C LEU A 230 -24.74 -28.80 -8.39
N VAL A 231 -23.92 -27.77 -8.15
CA VAL A 231 -23.30 -26.94 -9.21
C VAL A 231 -24.36 -26.32 -10.15
N ARG A 232 -25.22 -25.46 -9.61
CA ARG A 232 -26.31 -24.77 -10.34
C ARG A 232 -26.26 -23.24 -10.24
N SER A 233 -25.17 -22.70 -9.71
CA SER A 233 -24.96 -21.25 -9.53
C SER A 233 -24.19 -20.68 -10.71
N ALA A 234 -24.42 -19.41 -11.05
CA ALA A 234 -23.65 -18.70 -12.07
C ALA A 234 -22.12 -18.86 -11.90
N GLY A 235 -21.42 -19.19 -12.98
CA GLY A 235 -19.96 -19.43 -12.98
C GLY A 235 -19.50 -20.60 -12.12
N SER A 236 -20.40 -21.43 -11.57
CA SER A 236 -20.00 -22.63 -10.83
C SER A 236 -19.78 -23.82 -11.76
N TRP A 237 -18.78 -24.62 -11.44
CA TRP A 237 -18.47 -25.88 -12.11
C TRP A 237 -18.05 -26.98 -11.10
N GLY A 238 -18.05 -28.22 -11.57
CA GLY A 238 -17.38 -29.36 -11.00
C GLY A 238 -16.53 -30.05 -12.07
N GLN A 239 -15.72 -31.02 -11.66
CA GLN A 239 -14.78 -31.71 -12.55
C GLN A 239 -14.70 -33.19 -12.17
N VAL A 240 -14.76 -34.07 -13.18
CA VAL A 240 -14.45 -35.50 -13.01
C VAL A 240 -12.95 -35.63 -12.74
N ILE A 241 -12.55 -36.26 -11.65
CA ILE A 241 -11.14 -36.57 -11.36
C ILE A 241 -10.78 -37.95 -11.87
N ALA A 242 -11.53 -38.95 -11.40
CA ALA A 242 -11.32 -40.37 -11.68
C ALA A 242 -12.67 -41.10 -11.65
N HIS A 243 -12.80 -42.16 -12.42
CA HIS A 243 -13.77 -43.22 -12.14
C HIS A 243 -13.15 -44.18 -11.13
N GLU A 244 -13.97 -44.88 -10.35
CA GLU A 244 -13.52 -45.93 -9.43
C GLU A 244 -13.61 -47.28 -10.15
N ASP A 245 -12.56 -48.10 -10.06
CA ASP A 245 -12.42 -49.35 -10.81
C ASP A 245 -13.50 -50.38 -10.42
N SER A 246 -14.08 -50.22 -9.23
CA SER A 246 -15.27 -50.95 -8.75
C SER A 246 -16.57 -50.65 -9.52
N GLY A 247 -16.53 -49.82 -10.57
CA GLY A 247 -17.67 -49.44 -11.42
C GLY A 247 -18.77 -48.61 -10.73
N LYS A 248 -18.77 -48.53 -9.40
CA LYS A 248 -19.90 -48.04 -8.61
C LYS A 248 -19.92 -46.51 -8.44
N TYR A 249 -18.75 -45.88 -8.39
CA TYR A 249 -18.63 -44.45 -8.13
C TYR A 249 -17.66 -43.72 -9.09
N THR A 250 -17.91 -42.43 -9.27
CA THR A 250 -17.02 -41.44 -9.89
C THR A 250 -16.60 -40.42 -8.84
N HIS A 251 -15.32 -40.07 -8.84
CA HIS A 251 -14.71 -39.08 -7.95
C HIS A 251 -14.88 -37.68 -8.56
N VAL A 252 -15.74 -36.85 -7.98
CA VAL A 252 -16.08 -35.53 -8.52
C VAL A 252 -15.61 -34.41 -7.59
N ARG A 253 -14.83 -33.49 -8.15
CA ARG A 253 -14.45 -32.20 -7.53
C ARG A 253 -15.60 -31.21 -7.67
N LEU A 254 -16.00 -30.59 -6.57
CA LEU A 254 -17.00 -29.52 -6.57
C LEU A 254 -16.35 -28.12 -6.54
N GLN A 255 -17.11 -27.09 -6.90
CA GLN A 255 -16.75 -25.67 -6.76
C GLN A 255 -16.21 -25.27 -5.37
N SER A 256 -16.55 -26.03 -4.31
CA SER A 256 -16.05 -25.83 -2.95
C SER A 256 -14.60 -26.32 -2.74
N GLY A 257 -14.01 -27.04 -3.70
CA GLY A 257 -12.75 -27.77 -3.55
C GLY A 257 -12.88 -29.15 -2.88
N GLU A 258 -14.08 -29.50 -2.41
CA GLU A 258 -14.42 -30.83 -1.88
C GLU A 258 -14.38 -31.87 -3.00
N VAL A 259 -13.80 -33.04 -2.74
CA VAL A 259 -13.83 -34.21 -3.64
C VAL A 259 -14.69 -35.28 -3.00
N ARG A 260 -15.65 -35.79 -3.75
CA ARG A 260 -16.66 -36.72 -3.25
C ARG A 260 -16.96 -37.86 -4.22
N LYS A 261 -17.40 -39.01 -3.68
CA LYS A 261 -18.04 -40.07 -4.47
C LYS A 261 -19.45 -39.64 -4.90
N VAL A 262 -19.79 -40.00 -6.14
CA VAL A 262 -21.11 -39.87 -6.79
C VAL A 262 -21.31 -41.16 -7.61
N LEU A 263 -22.51 -41.74 -7.69
CA LEU A 263 -22.75 -42.96 -8.49
C LEU A 263 -22.47 -42.70 -9.97
N GLN A 264 -21.92 -43.68 -10.70
CA GLN A 264 -21.52 -43.46 -12.11
C GLN A 264 -22.71 -43.22 -13.06
N ASP A 265 -23.89 -43.73 -12.75
CA ASP A 265 -25.12 -43.48 -13.51
C ASP A 265 -25.80 -42.13 -13.19
N CYS A 266 -25.28 -41.34 -12.25
CA CYS A 266 -25.78 -39.98 -12.04
C CYS A 266 -25.53 -39.12 -13.28
N ALA A 267 -26.57 -38.48 -13.80
CA ALA A 267 -26.44 -37.52 -14.90
C ALA A 267 -25.73 -36.22 -14.47
N ALA A 268 -24.96 -35.63 -15.39
CA ALA A 268 -24.40 -34.29 -15.30
C ALA A 268 -24.45 -33.59 -16.68
N THR A 269 -24.47 -32.26 -16.66
CA THR A 269 -24.43 -31.43 -17.88
C THR A 269 -23.00 -30.98 -18.15
N ILE A 270 -22.53 -31.09 -19.39
CA ILE A 270 -21.17 -30.73 -19.79
C ILE A 270 -21.01 -29.21 -19.87
N GLY A 271 -19.85 -28.71 -19.45
CA GLY A 271 -19.50 -27.29 -19.43
C GLY A 271 -19.67 -26.62 -18.06
N LYS A 272 -19.48 -25.29 -18.03
CA LYS A 272 -19.62 -24.42 -16.85
C LYS A 272 -20.99 -23.73 -16.87
N VAL A 273 -21.53 -23.35 -15.71
CA VAL A 273 -22.79 -22.58 -15.65
C VAL A 273 -22.56 -21.12 -16.11
N SER A 274 -23.46 -20.59 -16.94
CA SER A 274 -23.48 -19.21 -17.45
C SER A 274 -23.33 -18.09 -16.40
N ASN A 275 -23.07 -16.87 -16.88
CA ASN A 275 -22.96 -15.62 -16.08
C ASN A 275 -21.79 -15.59 -15.05
N PRO A 276 -20.54 -15.96 -15.42
CA PRO A 276 -19.42 -16.04 -14.47
C PRO A 276 -19.10 -14.71 -13.75
N LEU A 277 -19.40 -13.58 -14.41
CA LEU A 277 -19.21 -12.23 -13.89
C LEU A 277 -20.25 -11.81 -12.84
N TRP A 278 -21.30 -12.62 -12.59
CA TRP A 278 -22.34 -12.33 -11.59
C TRP A 278 -21.77 -12.04 -10.19
N LYS A 279 -20.71 -12.76 -9.80
CA LYS A 279 -20.04 -12.60 -8.49
C LYS A 279 -19.38 -11.22 -8.32
N ASN A 280 -19.02 -10.56 -9.43
CA ASN A 280 -18.31 -9.27 -9.47
C ASN A 280 -19.26 -8.05 -9.54
N ARG A 281 -20.58 -8.26 -9.64
CA ARG A 281 -21.58 -7.17 -9.72
C ARG A 281 -21.65 -6.37 -8.40
N SER A 282 -21.92 -5.07 -8.51
CA SER A 282 -22.21 -4.20 -7.36
C SER A 282 -23.62 -3.62 -7.44
N LEU A 283 -24.28 -3.49 -6.29
CA LEU A 283 -25.66 -3.02 -6.21
C LEU A 283 -25.81 -1.50 -6.26
N GLY A 284 -24.75 -0.73 -5.98
CA GLY A 284 -24.75 0.73 -5.90
C GLY A 284 -25.45 1.27 -4.65
N LYS A 285 -26.76 1.03 -4.51
CA LYS A 285 -27.60 1.59 -3.44
C LYS A 285 -28.47 0.56 -2.69
N ALA A 286 -28.73 0.83 -1.41
CA ALA A 286 -29.50 -0.04 -0.51
C ALA A 286 -30.92 -0.37 -1.03
N GLY A 287 -31.58 0.56 -1.71
CA GLY A 287 -32.88 0.34 -2.35
C GLY A 287 -32.91 -0.85 -3.32
N ARG A 288 -31.79 -1.16 -3.99
CA ARG A 288 -31.71 -2.35 -4.86
C ARG A 288 -31.70 -3.67 -4.07
N ALA A 289 -31.12 -3.69 -2.88
CA ALA A 289 -31.22 -4.86 -1.99
C ALA A 289 -32.69 -5.09 -1.57
N ARG A 290 -33.43 -4.01 -1.28
CA ARG A 290 -34.89 -4.06 -1.04
C ARG A 290 -35.62 -4.67 -2.24
N TRP A 291 -35.39 -4.18 -3.46
CA TRP A 291 -35.98 -4.73 -4.69
C TRP A 291 -35.68 -6.22 -4.90
N LEU A 292 -34.48 -6.68 -4.51
CA LEU A 292 -34.08 -8.09 -4.52
C LEU A 292 -34.77 -8.96 -3.45
N GLY A 293 -35.56 -8.36 -2.55
CA GLY A 293 -36.28 -9.04 -1.47
C GLY A 293 -35.45 -9.24 -0.20
N ILE A 294 -34.43 -8.41 0.01
CA ILE A 294 -33.52 -8.43 1.16
C ILE A 294 -33.86 -7.22 2.05
N ARG A 295 -34.19 -7.47 3.32
CA ARG A 295 -34.38 -6.44 4.36
C ARG A 295 -33.03 -6.11 5.03
N PRO A 296 -32.89 -4.95 5.71
CA PRO A 296 -31.68 -4.61 6.46
C PRO A 296 -31.26 -5.70 7.47
N THR A 297 -29.95 -5.77 7.73
CA THR A 297 -29.34 -6.72 8.66
C THR A 297 -28.80 -5.97 9.89
N VAL A 298 -29.54 -5.99 11.01
CA VAL A 298 -29.07 -5.39 12.26
C VAL A 298 -27.93 -6.24 12.84
N ARG A 299 -26.85 -5.60 13.32
CA ARG A 299 -25.68 -6.26 13.92
C ARG A 299 -25.96 -6.57 15.39
N GLY A 300 -25.46 -7.69 15.90
CA GLY A 300 -25.62 -8.06 17.31
C GLY A 300 -25.02 -7.06 18.31
N VAL A 301 -23.94 -6.36 17.92
CA VAL A 301 -23.32 -5.24 18.69
C VAL A 301 -24.07 -3.91 18.57
N ALA A 302 -25.31 -3.94 18.06
CA ALA A 302 -26.20 -2.78 17.94
C ALA A 302 -27.64 -3.17 18.40
N MET A 303 -27.70 -4.08 19.37
CA MET A 303 -28.89 -4.64 20.01
C MET A 303 -28.70 -4.59 21.52
N ASN A 304 -29.77 -4.80 22.29
CA ASN A 304 -29.65 -4.92 23.74
C ASN A 304 -29.06 -6.29 24.12
N ALA A 305 -28.57 -6.43 25.35
CA ALA A 305 -28.00 -7.69 25.85
C ALA A 305 -29.00 -8.86 25.78
N ASN A 306 -30.29 -8.56 25.89
CA ASN A 306 -31.42 -9.49 25.73
C ASN A 306 -31.54 -10.06 24.31
N ASP A 307 -31.44 -9.22 23.27
CA ASP A 307 -31.80 -9.62 21.90
C ASP A 307 -30.65 -10.32 21.16
N HIS A 308 -29.41 -10.14 21.65
CA HIS A 308 -28.22 -10.80 21.10
C HIS A 308 -27.13 -10.94 22.18
N PRO A 309 -26.40 -12.07 22.23
CA PRO A 309 -25.25 -12.22 23.12
C PRO A 309 -24.13 -11.17 22.98
N HIS A 310 -24.16 -10.33 21.94
CA HIS A 310 -23.19 -9.27 21.66
C HIS A 310 -23.70 -7.86 21.99
N GLY A 311 -24.94 -7.73 22.46
CA GLY A 311 -25.54 -6.46 22.82
C GLY A 311 -25.10 -5.95 24.19
N GLY A 312 -25.54 -4.74 24.51
CA GLY A 312 -25.22 -4.06 25.76
C GLY A 312 -23.78 -3.57 25.88
N GLY A 313 -23.43 -3.13 27.10
CA GLY A 313 -22.23 -2.33 27.37
C GLY A 313 -22.44 -0.85 27.03
N ARG A 314 -21.68 0.04 27.69
CA ARG A 314 -21.64 1.46 27.31
C ARG A 314 -20.77 1.63 26.05
N GLY A 315 -21.17 2.53 25.14
CA GLY A 315 -20.44 2.78 23.89
C GLY A 315 -20.44 1.58 22.92
N LYS A 316 -19.44 1.54 22.02
CA LYS A 316 -19.35 0.56 20.91
C LYS A 316 -18.60 -0.72 21.34
N SER A 317 -19.12 -1.41 22.36
CA SER A 317 -18.50 -2.63 22.90
C SER A 317 -18.67 -3.88 22.02
N LYS A 318 -17.96 -4.95 22.40
CA LYS A 318 -18.16 -6.35 21.95
C LYS A 318 -18.47 -7.28 23.13
N SER A 319 -18.60 -6.72 24.34
CA SER A 319 -18.92 -7.41 25.60
C SER A 319 -17.98 -8.58 25.93
N ASN A 320 -16.72 -8.50 25.46
CA ASN A 320 -15.70 -9.57 25.42
C ASN A 320 -16.14 -10.94 24.87
N LYS A 321 -17.29 -11.07 24.20
CA LYS A 321 -17.81 -12.39 23.78
C LYS A 321 -17.31 -12.76 22.38
N HIS A 322 -16.83 -14.00 22.23
CA HIS A 322 -16.49 -14.55 20.92
C HIS A 322 -17.64 -14.41 19.90
N PRO A 323 -17.38 -14.31 18.59
CA PRO A 323 -18.44 -14.20 17.58
C PRO A 323 -19.42 -15.39 17.58
N ARG A 324 -20.65 -15.15 18.03
CA ARG A 324 -21.79 -16.08 18.06
C ARG A 324 -22.96 -15.54 17.21
N SER A 325 -23.98 -16.38 16.97
CA SER A 325 -25.28 -15.99 16.43
C SER A 325 -26.21 -15.49 17.57
N PRO A 326 -27.45 -15.04 17.29
CA PRO A 326 -28.39 -14.70 18.36
C PRO A 326 -28.64 -15.90 19.28
N TRP A 327 -28.75 -17.10 18.69
CA TRP A 327 -28.95 -18.38 19.38
C TRP A 327 -27.64 -19.01 19.88
N GLY A 328 -26.62 -18.21 20.21
CA GLY A 328 -25.37 -18.67 20.83
C GLY A 328 -24.41 -19.50 19.96
N TRP A 329 -24.77 -19.92 18.74
CA TRP A 329 -23.89 -20.73 17.88
C TRP A 329 -22.66 -19.94 17.40
N LEU A 330 -21.45 -20.45 17.62
CA LEU A 330 -20.20 -19.80 17.17
C LEU A 330 -20.17 -19.61 15.63
N THR A 331 -19.87 -18.40 15.17
CA THR A 331 -19.89 -18.02 13.74
C THR A 331 -18.53 -18.02 13.07
N LYS A 332 -17.44 -18.09 13.85
CA LYS A 332 -16.06 -18.27 13.35
C LYS A 332 -15.53 -19.64 13.78
N GLY A 333 -14.84 -20.34 12.89
CA GLY A 333 -14.13 -21.60 13.17
C GLY A 333 -15.01 -22.85 13.30
N LYS A 334 -16.01 -22.85 14.19
CA LYS A 334 -16.78 -24.05 14.57
C LYS A 334 -17.47 -24.71 13.36
N ARG A 335 -17.26 -26.02 13.20
CA ARG A 335 -17.93 -26.85 12.18
C ARG A 335 -19.37 -27.13 12.63
N THR A 336 -20.38 -26.68 11.87
CA THR A 336 -21.81 -26.96 12.14
C THR A 336 -22.27 -28.35 11.70
N ARG A 337 -21.48 -29.02 10.84
CA ARG A 337 -21.59 -30.45 10.50
C ARG A 337 -20.18 -31.03 10.45
N LYS A 338 -19.92 -32.13 11.17
CA LYS A 338 -18.68 -32.92 11.03
C LYS A 338 -18.79 -33.74 9.72
N PRO A 339 -17.85 -33.63 8.76
CA PRO A 339 -17.78 -34.49 7.58
C PRO A 339 -17.06 -35.82 7.90
N GLY A 340 -16.94 -36.70 6.89
CA GLY A 340 -16.12 -37.92 6.96
C GLY A 340 -16.89 -39.18 7.36
N PRO A 341 -16.38 -40.39 7.02
CA PRO A 341 -17.04 -41.66 7.29
C PRO A 341 -17.09 -41.99 8.79
N LYS A 342 -16.01 -41.74 9.55
CA LYS A 342 -15.94 -41.84 11.02
C LYS A 342 -16.65 -40.69 11.76
N GLY A 343 -17.47 -39.90 11.07
CA GLY A 343 -18.28 -38.84 11.68
C GLY A 343 -19.58 -39.36 12.29
N PRO A 344 -20.24 -38.62 13.21
CA PRO A 344 -21.53 -39.01 13.80
C PRO A 344 -22.60 -39.23 12.72
N LYS A 345 -23.68 -39.97 13.02
CA LYS A 345 -24.71 -40.49 12.07
C LYS A 345 -25.19 -39.50 10.99
N ASN A 346 -25.20 -38.20 11.29
CA ASN A 346 -25.55 -37.09 10.37
C ASN A 346 -24.38 -36.54 9.52
N SER A 347 -23.22 -37.20 9.46
CA SER A 347 -22.03 -36.80 8.68
C SER A 347 -22.26 -36.86 7.17
N ASN A 348 -21.28 -36.44 6.37
CA ASN A 348 -21.28 -36.68 4.92
C ASN A 348 -20.30 -37.82 4.61
N LYS A 349 -20.80 -39.06 4.57
CA LYS A 349 -20.00 -40.28 4.30
C LYS A 349 -19.38 -40.31 2.90
N MET A 350 -19.92 -39.54 1.94
CA MET A 350 -19.46 -39.57 0.54
C MET A 350 -18.24 -38.67 0.25
N VAL A 351 -17.63 -38.04 1.26
CA VAL A 351 -16.45 -37.18 1.08
C VAL A 351 -15.18 -38.01 1.06
N ILE A 352 -14.36 -37.84 0.02
CA ILE A 352 -13.01 -38.41 -0.08
C ILE A 352 -12.00 -37.39 0.48
N ARG A 353 -12.02 -36.16 -0.06
CA ARG A 353 -11.16 -35.05 0.39
C ARG A 353 -12.03 -33.86 0.79
N GLU A 354 -11.83 -33.37 2.01
CA GLU A 354 -12.48 -32.15 2.48
C GLU A 354 -12.16 -30.93 1.59
N ARG A 355 -13.10 -29.98 1.56
CA ARG A 355 -12.82 -28.65 1.02
C ARG A 355 -11.70 -27.93 1.81
N PRO A 356 -10.74 -27.27 1.13
CA PRO A 356 -9.62 -26.59 1.77
C PRO A 356 -10.10 -25.44 2.68
N ARG A 357 -9.40 -25.22 3.80
CA ARG A 357 -9.71 -24.17 4.78
C ARG A 357 -8.60 -23.13 4.85
N GLY A 358 -8.97 -21.85 4.91
CA GLY A 358 -8.04 -20.72 4.70
C GLY A 358 -6.89 -20.60 5.72
N LYS A 359 -7.10 -20.93 6.99
CA LYS A 359 -6.02 -20.97 8.00
C LYS A 359 -5.13 -22.21 7.85
N GLU A 360 -5.72 -23.30 7.40
CA GLU A 360 -5.16 -24.65 7.40
C GLU A 360 -4.17 -24.81 6.24
N LYS A 361 -4.52 -24.35 5.03
CA LYS A 361 -3.60 -24.32 3.88
C LYS A 361 -2.30 -23.53 4.17
N ARG A 362 -2.37 -22.37 4.86
CA ARG A 362 -1.16 -21.60 5.19
C ARG A 362 -0.27 -22.37 6.17
N ARG A 363 -0.84 -22.96 7.22
CA ARG A 363 -0.11 -23.74 8.24
C ARG A 363 0.47 -25.06 7.73
N GLN A 364 -0.26 -25.82 6.92
CA GLN A 364 0.15 -27.16 6.48
C GLN A 364 1.04 -27.17 5.24
N VAL A 365 0.91 -26.18 4.34
CA VAL A 365 1.59 -26.22 3.03
C VAL A 365 2.67 -25.14 2.89
N ALA A 366 2.45 -23.93 3.41
CA ALA A 366 3.44 -22.86 3.29
C ALA A 366 4.45 -22.91 4.44
N THR A 367 3.97 -22.81 5.69
CA THR A 367 4.82 -22.71 6.90
C THR A 367 5.97 -23.72 6.99
N PRO A 368 5.79 -25.05 6.80
CA PRO A 368 6.90 -26.01 6.95
C PRO A 368 7.93 -25.96 5.81
N ASN A 369 7.60 -25.35 4.67
CA ASN A 369 8.50 -25.26 3.52
C ASN A 369 9.31 -23.96 3.49
N VAL A 370 8.93 -22.94 4.26
CA VAL A 370 9.69 -21.68 4.40
C VAL A 370 11.16 -21.90 4.79
N PRO A 371 11.52 -22.66 5.86
CA PRO A 371 12.92 -22.84 6.24
C PRO A 371 13.72 -23.57 5.16
N LYS A 372 13.15 -24.60 4.53
CA LYS A 372 13.75 -25.35 3.42
C LYS A 372 14.00 -24.48 2.19
N PHE A 373 13.12 -23.52 1.93
CA PHE A 373 13.29 -22.55 0.85
C PHE A 373 14.39 -21.54 1.16
N SER A 374 14.48 -21.04 2.40
CA SER A 374 15.58 -20.14 2.79
C SER A 374 16.97 -20.81 2.77
N THR A 375 17.10 -22.09 3.13
CA THR A 375 18.39 -22.78 3.02
C THR A 375 18.79 -23.00 1.55
N ALA A 376 17.85 -23.32 0.66
CA ALA A 376 18.10 -23.41 -0.77
C ALA A 376 18.48 -22.05 -1.40
N LEU A 377 17.82 -20.96 -1.02
CA LEU A 377 18.19 -19.61 -1.46
C LEU A 377 19.59 -19.21 -0.95
N LEU A 378 19.96 -19.59 0.27
CA LEU A 378 21.27 -19.30 0.84
C LEU A 378 22.39 -20.05 0.11
N THR A 379 22.21 -21.33 -0.22
CA THR A 379 23.20 -22.09 -1.01
C THR A 379 23.35 -21.56 -2.43
N LEU A 380 22.26 -21.09 -3.04
CA LEU A 380 22.26 -20.41 -4.33
C LEU A 380 23.01 -19.06 -4.25
N ALA A 381 22.73 -18.24 -3.23
CA ALA A 381 23.35 -16.92 -3.06
C ALA A 381 24.88 -16.98 -2.87
N ASP A 382 25.41 -18.06 -2.28
CA ASP A 382 26.86 -18.26 -2.15
C ASP A 382 27.47 -18.88 -3.42
N LYS A 383 26.89 -19.98 -3.93
CA LYS A 383 27.53 -20.84 -4.96
C LYS A 383 27.21 -20.51 -6.42
N HIS A 384 26.15 -19.77 -6.73
CA HIS A 384 25.71 -19.59 -8.13
C HIS A 384 26.68 -18.73 -8.97
N GLY A 385 26.81 -19.02 -10.28
CA GLY A 385 27.69 -18.30 -11.19
C GLY A 385 27.20 -16.87 -11.50
N ASN A 386 26.01 -16.72 -12.09
CA ASN A 386 25.43 -15.40 -12.40
C ASN A 386 25.16 -14.59 -11.12
N GLN A 387 25.67 -13.36 -11.08
CA GLN A 387 25.56 -12.38 -10.00
C GLN A 387 24.16 -11.80 -9.80
N GLU A 388 23.38 -11.57 -10.87
CA GLU A 388 21.99 -11.09 -10.77
C GLU A 388 21.13 -12.06 -9.96
N VAL A 389 21.35 -13.35 -10.19
CA VAL A 389 20.64 -14.45 -9.51
C VAL A 389 21.04 -14.53 -8.03
N LYS A 390 22.28 -14.15 -7.68
CA LYS A 390 22.74 -13.99 -6.28
C LYS A 390 22.07 -12.80 -5.61
N ILE A 391 22.06 -11.63 -6.28
CA ILE A 391 21.38 -10.41 -5.81
C ILE A 391 19.89 -10.70 -5.56
N LEU A 392 19.21 -11.33 -6.52
CA LEU A 392 17.79 -11.70 -6.40
C LEU A 392 17.54 -12.67 -5.23
N ALA A 393 18.40 -13.66 -5.01
CA ALA A 393 18.24 -14.57 -3.87
C ALA A 393 18.41 -13.88 -2.51
N ILE A 394 19.34 -12.92 -2.41
CA ILE A 394 19.55 -12.10 -1.21
C ILE A 394 18.35 -11.17 -0.97
N ASP A 395 17.82 -10.53 -2.02
CA ASP A 395 16.65 -9.64 -1.93
C ASP A 395 15.34 -10.41 -1.67
N VAL A 396 15.22 -11.67 -2.09
CA VAL A 396 14.11 -12.56 -1.69
C VAL A 396 14.24 -13.00 -0.24
N LEU A 397 15.46 -13.27 0.26
CA LEU A 397 15.69 -13.58 1.67
C LEU A 397 15.35 -12.40 2.59
N SER A 398 15.76 -11.18 2.24
CA SER A 398 15.47 -9.97 3.03
C SER A 398 13.97 -9.64 3.07
N GLN A 399 13.20 -9.98 2.04
CA GLN A 399 11.73 -9.91 2.04
C GLN A 399 11.05 -11.06 2.80
N LEU A 400 11.65 -12.26 2.80
CA LEU A 400 11.04 -13.46 3.41
C LEU A 400 11.14 -13.45 4.95
N ILE A 401 12.27 -13.01 5.50
CA ILE A 401 12.56 -13.07 6.94
C ILE A 401 11.55 -12.26 7.78
N PRO A 402 11.19 -11.00 7.46
CA PRO A 402 10.20 -10.22 8.20
C PRO A 402 8.78 -10.83 8.18
N LEU A 403 8.46 -11.66 7.19
CA LEU A 403 7.16 -12.34 7.08
C LEU A 403 7.05 -13.59 7.97
N TYR A 404 8.17 -14.20 8.34
CA TYR A 404 8.25 -15.45 9.10
C TYR A 404 9.40 -15.51 10.13
N PRO A 405 9.67 -14.45 10.93
CA PRO A 405 10.92 -14.34 11.70
C PRO A 405 11.15 -15.46 12.72
N THR A 406 10.08 -16.04 13.27
CA THR A 406 10.15 -17.18 14.20
C THR A 406 10.65 -18.46 13.55
N LEU A 407 10.52 -18.62 12.23
CA LEU A 407 11.03 -19.79 11.49
C LEU A 407 12.52 -19.63 11.17
N HIS A 408 12.96 -18.40 10.93
CA HIS A 408 14.35 -18.09 10.56
C HIS A 408 15.29 -17.95 11.76
N ARG A 409 14.80 -18.06 13.01
CA ARG A 409 15.64 -18.07 14.22
C ARG A 409 16.67 -19.21 14.22
N ALA A 410 16.30 -20.39 13.72
CA ALA A 410 17.24 -21.52 13.58
C ALA A 410 18.30 -21.29 12.48
N SER A 411 18.00 -20.48 11.45
CA SER A 411 18.94 -20.11 10.39
C SER A 411 19.68 -18.80 10.66
N HIS A 412 19.51 -18.17 11.83
CA HIS A 412 20.08 -16.84 12.11
C HIS A 412 21.61 -16.84 11.99
N GLY A 413 22.30 -17.80 12.64
CA GLY A 413 23.77 -17.87 12.62
C GLY A 413 24.37 -18.08 11.23
N SER A 414 23.75 -18.91 10.38
CA SER A 414 24.23 -19.14 9.01
C SER A 414 23.95 -17.98 8.07
N LEU A 415 22.82 -17.29 8.24
CA LEU A 415 22.52 -16.04 7.52
C LEU A 415 23.46 -14.91 7.96
N LEU A 416 23.76 -14.80 9.25
CA LEU A 416 24.67 -13.81 9.83
C LEU A 416 26.11 -14.02 9.32
N ALA A 417 26.62 -15.26 9.40
CA ALA A 417 27.96 -15.61 8.89
C ALA A 417 28.09 -15.36 7.37
N PHE A 418 27.03 -15.61 6.59
CA PHE A 418 27.00 -15.25 5.17
C PHE A 418 27.08 -13.73 4.96
N CYS A 419 26.29 -12.95 5.69
CA CYS A 419 26.30 -11.48 5.58
C CYS A 419 27.67 -10.92 5.95
N LEU A 420 28.24 -11.32 7.10
CA LEU A 420 29.55 -10.85 7.55
C LEU A 420 30.66 -11.21 6.58
N ARG A 421 30.64 -12.41 5.96
CA ARG A 421 31.59 -12.78 4.89
C ARG A 421 31.49 -11.89 3.64
N LYS A 422 30.32 -11.30 3.36
CA LYS A 422 30.13 -10.34 2.26
C LYS A 422 30.31 -8.87 2.68
N LEU A 423 30.55 -8.59 3.97
CA LEU A 423 30.74 -7.25 4.55
C LEU A 423 32.17 -7.03 5.10
N ASN A 424 33.05 -8.03 5.04
CA ASN A 424 34.46 -7.94 5.49
C ASN A 424 35.38 -7.19 4.50
N GLY A 425 34.84 -6.66 3.40
CA GLY A 425 35.57 -6.08 2.29
C GLY A 425 36.21 -7.12 1.35
N SER A 426 36.71 -6.66 0.21
CA SER A 426 37.51 -7.41 -0.75
C SER A 426 38.66 -6.55 -1.28
N ALA A 427 39.79 -7.20 -1.57
CA ALA A 427 40.99 -6.56 -2.13
C ALA A 427 41.69 -7.54 -3.11
N PRO A 428 42.38 -7.05 -4.14
CA PRO A 428 42.58 -5.62 -4.49
C PRO A 428 41.37 -4.98 -5.21
N GLN A 429 40.37 -5.76 -5.64
CA GLN A 429 39.16 -5.24 -6.30
C GLN A 429 38.06 -4.95 -5.27
N SER A 430 37.55 -3.72 -5.24
CA SER A 430 36.46 -3.30 -4.34
C SER A 430 35.15 -4.06 -4.59
N SER A 431 34.38 -4.31 -3.54
CA SER A 431 33.13 -5.06 -3.60
C SER A 431 32.08 -4.39 -4.50
N ASN A 432 31.42 -5.18 -5.36
CA ASN A 432 30.37 -4.66 -6.24
C ASN A 432 29.21 -4.04 -5.44
N ALA A 433 28.97 -2.74 -5.65
CA ALA A 433 28.06 -1.92 -4.87
C ALA A 433 26.61 -2.47 -4.81
N GLN A 434 26.10 -3.09 -5.87
CA GLN A 434 24.74 -3.66 -5.86
C GLN A 434 24.65 -4.89 -4.95
N THR A 435 25.69 -5.75 -4.99
CA THR A 435 25.77 -6.94 -4.14
C THR A 435 25.99 -6.56 -2.67
N LEU A 436 26.81 -5.53 -2.42
CA LEU A 436 27.00 -4.93 -1.10
C LEU A 436 25.68 -4.36 -0.54
N ALA A 437 24.94 -3.57 -1.33
CA ALA A 437 23.65 -3.03 -0.91
C ALA A 437 22.59 -4.11 -0.63
N SER A 438 22.58 -5.22 -1.37
CA SER A 438 21.75 -6.39 -1.03
C SER A 438 22.20 -7.08 0.25
N ALA A 439 23.51 -7.28 0.46
CA ALA A 439 24.03 -7.90 1.68
C ALA A 439 23.74 -7.06 2.93
N ALA A 440 23.90 -5.73 2.85
CA ALA A 440 23.54 -4.79 3.91
C ALA A 440 22.04 -4.81 4.23
N ARG A 441 21.17 -4.83 3.20
CA ARG A 441 19.71 -4.97 3.37
C ARG A 441 19.32 -6.31 4.02
N LEU A 442 20.02 -7.40 3.72
CA LEU A 442 19.80 -8.68 4.41
C LEU A 442 20.28 -8.64 5.86
N TYR A 443 21.46 -8.07 6.13
CA TYR A 443 22.02 -7.91 7.46
C TYR A 443 21.10 -7.09 8.39
N ALA A 444 20.62 -5.93 7.93
CA ALA A 444 19.70 -5.06 8.68
C ALA A 444 18.35 -5.73 9.03
N VAL A 445 17.95 -6.78 8.29
CA VAL A 445 16.75 -7.58 8.52
C VAL A 445 16.95 -8.68 9.58
N LEU A 446 18.19 -9.15 9.81
CA LEU A 446 18.46 -10.28 10.72
C LEU A 446 18.01 -10.07 12.17
N PRO A 447 18.10 -8.88 12.80
CA PRO A 447 17.62 -8.65 14.16
C PRO A 447 16.18 -9.10 14.41
N VAL A 448 15.31 -9.06 13.41
CA VAL A 448 13.89 -9.43 13.54
C VAL A 448 13.70 -10.91 13.94
N THR A 449 14.68 -11.80 13.70
CA THR A 449 14.62 -13.20 14.15
C THR A 449 14.69 -13.35 15.68
N GLY A 450 15.12 -12.31 16.42
CA GLY A 450 14.98 -12.22 17.88
C GLY A 450 13.54 -12.09 18.37
N GLY A 451 12.57 -11.91 17.46
CA GLY A 451 11.15 -11.85 17.76
C GLY A 451 10.75 -10.58 18.52
N LYS A 452 9.61 -10.64 19.23
CA LYS A 452 8.97 -9.44 19.84
C LYS A 452 9.73 -8.79 21.01
N VAL A 453 10.79 -9.40 21.49
CA VAL A 453 11.56 -8.94 22.67
C VAL A 453 13.03 -8.79 22.29
N GLY A 454 13.69 -9.87 21.85
CA GLY A 454 15.12 -9.85 21.54
C GLY A 454 15.53 -9.02 20.32
N ALA A 455 14.61 -8.67 19.41
CA ALA A 455 14.97 -7.97 18.18
C ALA A 455 15.57 -6.56 18.39
N ALA A 456 15.13 -5.83 19.43
CA ALA A 456 15.72 -4.53 19.76
C ALA A 456 17.18 -4.68 20.24
N ASN A 457 17.45 -5.67 21.09
CA ASN A 457 18.78 -5.95 21.62
C ASN A 457 19.72 -6.47 20.52
N LEU A 458 19.25 -7.34 19.62
CA LEU A 458 20.03 -7.81 18.48
C LEU A 458 20.35 -6.67 17.49
N TRP A 459 19.41 -5.75 17.23
CA TRP A 459 19.66 -4.58 16.39
C TRP A 459 20.70 -3.68 17.05
N ARG A 460 20.61 -3.47 18.37
CA ARG A 460 21.59 -2.67 19.11
C ARG A 460 22.99 -3.29 19.08
N SER A 461 23.12 -4.61 19.31
CA SER A 461 24.41 -5.29 19.13
C SER A 461 24.93 -5.10 17.71
N SER A 462 24.08 -5.31 16.69
CA SER A 462 24.48 -5.15 15.28
C SER A 462 25.01 -3.74 14.95
N VAL A 463 24.45 -2.69 15.56
CA VAL A 463 24.97 -1.31 15.44
C VAL A 463 26.28 -1.12 16.21
N ASP A 464 26.33 -1.56 17.47
CA ASP A 464 27.52 -1.39 18.32
C ASP A 464 28.71 -2.22 17.78
N ASP A 465 28.46 -3.37 17.14
CA ASP A 465 29.45 -4.24 16.51
C ASP A 465 29.89 -3.73 15.12
N THR A 466 28.99 -3.18 14.29
CA THR A 466 29.39 -2.50 13.03
C THR A 466 30.16 -1.21 13.29
N LEU A 467 29.91 -0.51 14.39
CA LEU A 467 30.71 0.63 14.82
C LEU A 467 32.14 0.24 15.20
N LYS A 468 32.34 -0.84 15.98
CA LYS A 468 33.70 -1.35 16.29
C LYS A 468 34.49 -1.64 15.03
N PHE A 469 33.89 -2.39 14.11
CA PHE A 469 34.48 -2.74 12.82
C PHE A 469 34.80 -1.51 11.95
N GLY A 470 33.97 -0.45 12.02
CA GLY A 470 34.24 0.83 11.37
C GLY A 470 35.42 1.61 11.98
N TRP A 471 35.56 1.58 13.31
CA TRP A 471 36.71 2.17 14.00
C TRP A 471 38.02 1.40 13.74
N GLU A 472 37.96 0.07 13.70
CA GLU A 472 39.10 -0.80 13.34
C GLU A 472 39.56 -0.55 11.89
N ALA A 473 38.62 -0.38 10.95
CA ALA A 473 38.94 -0.01 9.57
C ALA A 473 39.55 1.40 9.46
N LEU A 474 39.06 2.38 10.25
CA LEU A 474 39.60 3.75 10.25
C LEU A 474 41.00 3.84 10.85
N ALA A 475 41.28 3.09 11.93
CA ALA A 475 42.61 3.03 12.53
C ALA A 475 43.64 2.48 11.53
N GLY A 476 43.26 1.43 10.79
CA GLY A 476 44.06 0.82 9.71
C GLY A 476 44.07 1.60 8.38
N LEU A 477 43.61 2.85 8.37
CA LEU A 477 43.77 3.81 7.25
C LEU A 477 44.50 5.10 7.69
N ARG A 478 44.90 5.21 8.96
CA ARG A 478 45.56 6.40 9.52
C ARG A 478 46.73 6.04 10.44
N THR A 479 47.47 4.98 10.11
CA THR A 479 48.61 4.47 10.88
C THR A 479 49.76 5.50 10.98
N THR A 480 49.91 6.35 9.95
CA THR A 480 50.99 7.36 9.85
C THR A 480 50.63 8.73 10.44
N PHE A 481 49.40 8.92 10.94
CA PHE A 481 48.87 10.20 11.41
C PHE A 481 48.85 10.31 12.94
N THR A 482 48.87 11.55 13.44
CA THR A 482 48.51 11.85 14.84
C THR A 482 47.05 11.48 15.11
N ALA A 483 46.79 10.95 16.30
CA ALA A 483 45.54 10.25 16.62
C ALA A 483 44.94 10.75 17.94
N ASP A 484 43.60 10.91 17.97
CA ASP A 484 42.83 11.04 19.22
C ASP A 484 43.04 9.76 20.07
N ASP A 485 42.98 9.87 21.41
CA ASP A 485 43.25 8.77 22.37
C ASP A 485 42.58 7.42 22.00
N ARG A 486 41.35 7.47 21.49
CA ARG A 486 40.57 6.30 21.08
C ARG A 486 41.09 5.62 19.82
N LEU A 487 41.64 6.40 18.88
CA LEU A 487 42.24 5.87 17.66
C LEU A 487 43.65 5.34 17.97
N ALA A 488 44.41 6.04 18.83
CA ALA A 488 45.71 5.58 19.32
C ALA A 488 45.64 4.21 20.03
N ALA A 489 44.61 4.00 20.87
CA ALA A 489 44.36 2.73 21.55
C ALA A 489 43.92 1.56 20.62
N LEU A 490 43.61 1.84 19.35
CA LEU A 490 43.33 0.84 18.31
C LEU A 490 44.53 0.63 17.38
N GLN A 491 45.26 1.70 17.05
CA GLN A 491 46.50 1.63 16.25
C GLN A 491 47.55 0.71 16.89
N SER A 492 47.74 0.76 18.22
CA SER A 492 48.68 -0.10 18.95
C SER A 492 48.32 -1.60 18.96
N ARG A 493 47.19 -1.99 18.37
CA ARG A 493 46.79 -3.38 18.09
C ARG A 493 46.95 -3.78 16.62
N GLN A 494 47.33 -2.84 15.76
CA GLN A 494 47.37 -2.96 14.30
C GLN A 494 48.77 -2.72 13.71
N ASP A 495 49.80 -2.59 14.56
CA ASP A 495 51.22 -2.60 14.16
C ASP A 495 51.62 -4.00 13.66
N ALA A 496 51.14 -4.37 12.46
CA ALA A 496 51.24 -5.70 11.87
C ALA A 496 51.80 -5.64 10.44
N ALA A 497 52.93 -6.31 10.20
CA ALA A 497 53.65 -6.26 8.93
C ALA A 497 52.87 -6.91 7.78
N GLY A 498 52.48 -6.11 6.78
CA GLY A 498 51.84 -6.56 5.55
C GLY A 498 51.87 -5.47 4.48
N ASP A 499 51.61 -5.86 3.23
CA ASP A 499 51.75 -4.99 2.06
C ASP A 499 50.69 -3.84 2.05
N PRO A 500 51.10 -2.55 2.01
CA PRO A 500 50.17 -1.43 1.94
C PRO A 500 49.27 -1.46 0.71
N LEU A 501 49.71 -2.07 -0.41
CA LEU A 501 48.92 -2.24 -1.63
C LEU A 501 47.68 -3.15 -1.43
N VAL A 502 47.67 -3.97 -0.38
CA VAL A 502 46.54 -4.82 -0.01
C VAL A 502 45.78 -4.26 1.19
N ILE A 503 46.48 -3.78 2.22
CA ILE A 503 45.86 -3.33 3.47
C ILE A 503 45.02 -2.06 3.26
N VAL A 504 45.53 -1.07 2.54
CA VAL A 504 44.83 0.22 2.37
C VAL A 504 43.54 0.04 1.56
N PRO A 505 43.52 -0.60 0.36
CA PRO A 505 42.28 -0.86 -0.36
C PRO A 505 41.28 -1.77 0.39
N LEU A 506 41.77 -2.74 1.18
CA LEU A 506 40.90 -3.58 2.01
C LEU A 506 40.17 -2.78 3.08
N ASN A 507 40.89 -1.91 3.81
CA ASN A 507 40.29 -1.11 4.87
C ASN A 507 39.37 0.00 4.31
N VAL A 508 39.63 0.50 3.09
CA VAL A 508 38.67 1.32 2.32
C VAL A 508 37.38 0.55 2.04
N ASP A 509 37.45 -0.66 1.48
CA ASP A 509 36.25 -1.44 1.13
C ASP A 509 35.45 -1.83 2.39
N ARG A 510 36.13 -2.07 3.52
CA ARG A 510 35.52 -2.23 4.85
C ARG A 510 34.82 -0.96 5.33
N LEU A 511 35.43 0.21 5.19
CA LEU A 511 34.81 1.48 5.56
C LEU A 511 33.52 1.72 4.76
N ARG A 512 33.56 1.45 3.44
CA ARG A 512 32.37 1.46 2.56
C ARG A 512 31.31 0.44 3.02
N CYS A 513 31.72 -0.76 3.43
CA CYS A 513 30.81 -1.79 3.97
C CYS A 513 30.16 -1.39 5.30
N THR A 514 30.89 -0.74 6.22
CA THR A 514 30.34 -0.33 7.53
C THR A 514 29.27 0.76 7.36
N ALA A 515 29.51 1.75 6.49
CA ALA A 515 28.52 2.78 6.18
C ALA A 515 27.29 2.22 5.46
N ALA A 516 27.45 1.27 4.53
CA ALA A 516 26.32 0.59 3.88
C ALA A 516 25.46 -0.20 4.89
N ALA A 517 26.10 -0.93 5.82
CA ALA A 517 25.42 -1.67 6.87
C ALA A 517 24.68 -0.74 7.86
N LEU A 518 25.33 0.36 8.28
CA LEU A 518 24.72 1.36 9.16
C LEU A 518 23.56 2.10 8.49
N HIS A 519 23.67 2.47 7.21
CA HIS A 519 22.57 3.08 6.43
C HIS A 519 21.31 2.21 6.48
N GLU A 520 21.43 0.92 6.14
CA GLU A 520 20.27 0.02 6.10
C GLU A 520 19.77 -0.34 7.52
N LEU A 521 20.65 -0.46 8.52
CA LEU A 521 20.24 -0.62 9.93
C LEU A 521 19.41 0.57 10.43
N LEU A 522 19.80 1.80 10.10
CA LEU A 522 19.10 3.03 10.45
C LEU A 522 17.81 3.25 9.65
N ARG A 523 17.70 2.64 8.47
CA ARG A 523 16.53 2.72 7.57
C ARG A 523 15.49 1.63 7.85
N PHE A 524 15.88 0.51 8.43
CA PHE A 524 15.01 -0.66 8.60
C PHE A 524 13.92 -0.46 9.67
N ALA A 525 12.66 -0.74 9.29
CA ALA A 525 11.49 -0.54 10.14
C ALA A 525 11.23 -1.70 11.12
N ASN A 526 11.73 -1.57 12.35
CA ASN A 526 11.50 -2.54 13.43
C ASN A 526 10.05 -2.53 13.98
N SER A 527 9.62 -3.68 14.53
CA SER A 527 8.25 -3.86 15.07
C SER A 527 7.99 -3.21 16.44
N ARG A 528 9.01 -2.60 17.04
CA ARG A 528 9.03 -1.81 18.27
C ARG A 528 10.03 -0.65 18.07
N PRO A 529 9.91 0.48 18.82
CA PRO A 529 10.99 1.46 18.89
C PRO A 529 12.28 0.84 19.44
N VAL A 530 13.43 1.39 19.07
CA VAL A 530 14.76 0.93 19.46
C VAL A 530 15.64 2.13 19.85
N GLN A 531 16.56 1.97 20.80
CA GLN A 531 17.44 3.02 21.30
C GLN A 531 18.68 3.18 20.40
N VAL A 532 18.66 4.21 19.55
CA VAL A 532 19.75 4.57 18.63
C VAL A 532 20.91 5.21 19.41
N PRO A 533 22.17 4.74 19.28
CA PRO A 533 23.33 5.32 19.97
C PRO A 533 23.82 6.61 19.28
N LEU A 534 23.00 7.66 19.29
CA LEU A 534 23.25 8.88 18.52
C LEU A 534 24.62 9.51 18.82
N GLY A 535 25.05 9.56 20.08
CA GLY A 535 26.35 10.10 20.47
C GLY A 535 27.55 9.34 19.89
N GLN A 536 27.48 8.00 19.80
CA GLN A 536 28.56 7.19 19.22
C GLN A 536 28.58 7.30 17.69
N LEU A 537 27.41 7.28 17.05
CA LEU A 537 27.25 7.48 15.61
C LEU A 537 27.75 8.87 15.17
N VAL A 538 27.41 9.92 15.92
CA VAL A 538 27.90 11.28 15.70
C VAL A 538 29.42 11.37 15.90
N HIS A 539 29.97 10.75 16.95
CA HIS A 539 31.41 10.76 17.19
C HIS A 539 32.20 10.05 16.08
N PHE A 540 31.69 8.94 15.54
CA PHE A 540 32.30 8.26 14.39
C PHE A 540 32.22 9.13 13.12
N ALA A 541 31.03 9.66 12.80
CA ALA A 541 30.85 10.58 11.66
C ALA A 541 31.76 11.82 11.73
N MET A 542 31.92 12.41 12.93
CA MET A 542 32.80 13.55 13.17
C MET A 542 34.29 13.19 12.98
N ALA A 543 34.73 11.99 13.37
CA ALA A 543 36.12 11.57 13.19
C ALA A 543 36.47 11.35 11.70
N LEU A 544 35.55 10.76 10.93
CA LEU A 544 35.70 10.61 9.48
C LEU A 544 35.76 11.99 8.77
N LEU A 545 34.87 12.93 9.14
CA LEU A 545 34.87 14.29 8.58
C LEU A 545 36.09 15.13 8.98
N ARG A 546 36.67 14.87 10.16
CA ARG A 546 37.89 15.55 10.66
C ARG A 546 39.19 14.94 10.14
N SER A 547 39.15 13.84 9.40
CA SER A 547 40.35 13.19 8.86
C SER A 547 40.96 14.07 7.76
N THR A 548 42.06 14.74 8.05
CA THR A 548 42.85 15.55 7.10
C THR A 548 44.08 14.80 6.59
N ALA A 549 44.69 15.30 5.50
CA ALA A 549 46.03 14.91 5.06
C ALA A 549 47.15 15.58 5.90
N GLU A 550 46.81 16.64 6.63
CA GLU A 550 47.71 17.35 7.54
C GLU A 550 47.97 16.55 8.82
N GLY A 551 49.22 16.57 9.30
CA GLY A 551 49.66 15.89 10.53
C GLY A 551 50.46 14.61 10.29
N GLN A 552 51.52 14.41 11.07
CA GLN A 552 52.44 13.27 10.97
C GLN A 552 52.74 12.72 12.37
N ARG A 553 52.63 11.40 12.55
CA ARG A 553 53.02 10.73 13.80
C ARG A 553 54.54 10.84 14.01
N PRO A 554 55.05 11.15 15.21
CA PRO A 554 56.48 11.16 15.46
C PRO A 554 57.06 9.73 15.36
N GLY A 555 58.00 9.53 14.44
CA GLY A 555 58.65 8.25 14.19
C GLY A 555 59.17 8.12 12.75
N HIS A 556 59.87 7.01 12.47
CA HIS A 556 60.16 6.61 11.09
C HIS A 556 58.89 6.03 10.45
N ILE A 557 58.57 6.48 9.23
CA ILE A 557 57.34 6.15 8.51
C ILE A 557 57.71 5.78 7.07
N ASP A 558 57.15 4.69 6.55
CA ASP A 558 57.24 4.37 5.13
C ASP A 558 56.47 5.39 4.27
N ALA A 559 57.17 5.97 3.30
CA ALA A 559 56.61 6.92 2.36
C ALA A 559 55.54 6.30 1.44
N THR A 560 55.64 5.01 1.09
CA THR A 560 54.66 4.38 0.18
C THR A 560 53.31 4.20 0.87
N THR A 561 53.32 3.71 2.12
CA THR A 561 52.15 3.61 3.00
C THR A 561 51.53 4.98 3.22
N ARG A 562 52.33 6.01 3.54
CA ARG A 562 51.81 7.37 3.77
C ARG A 562 51.13 7.96 2.52
N ALA A 563 51.74 7.84 1.35
CA ALA A 563 51.16 8.33 0.10
C ALA A 563 49.83 7.60 -0.25
N MET A 564 49.75 6.30 0.05
CA MET A 564 48.52 5.52 -0.11
C MET A 564 47.43 5.95 0.89
N GLU A 565 47.75 6.13 2.18
CA GLU A 565 46.79 6.65 3.18
C GLU A 565 46.28 8.06 2.81
N GLU A 566 47.17 8.94 2.34
CA GLU A 566 46.84 10.30 1.92
C GLU A 566 45.87 10.32 0.71
N SER A 567 46.13 9.46 -0.30
CA SER A 567 45.27 9.33 -1.49
C SER A 567 43.83 8.91 -1.17
N VAL A 568 43.61 8.27 -0.02
CA VAL A 568 42.33 7.72 0.43
C VAL A 568 41.49 8.72 1.24
N VAL A 569 42.07 9.81 1.75
CA VAL A 569 41.37 10.81 2.57
C VAL A 569 40.07 11.33 1.92
N PRO A 570 40.00 11.64 0.61
CA PRO A 570 38.77 12.08 -0.03
C PRO A 570 37.65 11.02 -0.08
N GLU A 571 37.99 9.73 -0.03
CA GLU A 571 37.01 8.65 0.07
C GLU A 571 36.46 8.51 1.49
N ILE A 572 37.29 8.71 2.51
CA ILE A 572 36.87 8.75 3.92
C ILE A 572 35.79 9.85 4.09
N TRP A 573 35.99 11.03 3.48
CA TRP A 573 34.98 12.10 3.46
C TRP A 573 33.69 11.71 2.74
N ALA A 574 33.77 11.05 1.59
CA ALA A 574 32.59 10.62 0.83
C ALA A 574 31.75 9.59 1.63
N VAL A 575 32.41 8.65 2.30
CA VAL A 575 31.77 7.68 3.20
C VAL A 575 31.14 8.37 4.41
N ALA A 576 31.83 9.36 5.00
CA ALA A 576 31.30 10.15 6.11
C ALA A 576 30.03 10.93 5.72
N CYS A 577 30.02 11.55 4.54
CA CYS A 577 28.87 12.27 4.01
C CYS A 577 27.66 11.36 3.78
N GLY A 578 27.85 10.19 3.14
CA GLY A 578 26.75 9.22 2.94
C GLY A 578 26.19 8.66 4.26
N LEU A 579 27.04 8.47 5.27
CA LEU A 579 26.60 8.10 6.61
C LEU A 579 25.81 9.25 7.30
N LEU A 580 26.23 10.51 7.11
CA LEU A 580 25.55 11.69 7.64
C LEU A 580 24.18 11.93 6.98
N GLU A 581 24.05 11.72 5.66
CA GLU A 581 22.75 11.69 4.95
C GLU A 581 21.79 10.66 5.59
N SER A 582 22.30 9.47 5.94
CA SER A 582 21.50 8.40 6.58
C SER A 582 21.08 8.76 8.01
N LEU A 583 21.95 9.41 8.78
CA LEU A 583 21.63 9.90 10.12
C LEU A 583 20.58 11.01 10.08
N ALA A 584 20.73 12.00 9.18
CA ALA A 584 19.81 13.12 9.04
C ALA A 584 18.39 12.65 8.63
N THR A 585 18.29 11.78 7.63
CA THR A 585 17.00 11.27 7.12
C THR A 585 16.24 10.42 8.14
N SER A 586 16.94 9.55 8.90
CA SER A 586 16.32 8.69 9.93
C SER A 586 16.07 9.38 11.27
N THR A 587 16.97 10.25 11.76
CA THR A 587 16.87 10.85 13.11
C THR A 587 16.29 12.27 13.12
N ARG A 588 16.36 13.00 12.01
CA ARG A 588 15.73 14.32 11.80
C ARG A 588 16.04 15.30 12.94
N HIS A 589 15.00 15.85 13.59
CA HIS A 589 15.13 16.85 14.64
C HIS A 589 15.95 16.40 15.85
N TYR A 590 16.12 15.09 16.11
CA TYR A 590 17.01 14.61 17.18
C TYR A 590 18.50 14.87 16.90
N LEU A 591 18.90 15.09 15.64
CA LEU A 591 20.28 15.42 15.27
C LEU A 591 20.63 16.89 15.56
N THR A 592 19.62 17.77 15.65
CA THR A 592 19.76 19.25 15.78
C THR A 592 20.91 19.74 16.66
N PRO A 593 21.09 19.30 17.93
CA PRO A 593 22.17 19.81 18.79
C PRO A 593 23.60 19.54 18.26
N TYR A 594 23.77 18.58 17.34
CA TYR A 594 25.07 18.25 16.74
C TYR A 594 25.29 18.95 15.39
N VAL A 595 24.25 19.51 14.76
CA VAL A 595 24.29 20.04 13.39
C VAL A 595 25.33 21.15 13.23
N ALA A 596 25.40 22.09 14.18
CA ALA A 596 26.40 23.17 14.14
C ALA A 596 27.84 22.63 14.07
N ARG A 597 28.15 21.51 14.75
CA ARG A 597 29.47 20.86 14.75
C ARG A 597 29.78 20.11 13.46
N PHE A 598 28.77 19.59 12.77
CA PHE A 598 28.93 19.04 11.42
C PHE A 598 29.15 20.16 10.41
N LEU A 599 28.34 21.22 10.48
CA LEU A 599 28.37 22.33 9.53
C LEU A 599 29.65 23.16 9.63
N THR A 600 30.27 23.36 10.80
CA THR A 600 31.59 24.01 10.88
C THR A 600 32.67 23.26 10.07
N VAL A 601 32.68 21.92 10.14
CA VAL A 601 33.65 21.09 9.42
C VAL A 601 33.33 21.00 7.93
N ILE A 602 32.05 20.89 7.56
CA ILE A 602 31.61 20.89 6.16
C ILE A 602 31.89 22.25 5.50
N VAL A 603 31.66 23.36 6.21
CA VAL A 603 32.04 24.71 5.75
C VAL A 603 33.54 24.83 5.54
N PHE A 604 34.35 24.39 6.51
CA PHE A 604 35.81 24.44 6.40
C PHE A 604 36.29 23.69 5.14
N HIS A 605 35.78 22.48 4.88
CA HIS A 605 36.11 21.76 3.64
C HIS A 605 35.60 22.48 2.40
N LEU A 606 34.35 22.97 2.37
CA LEU A 606 33.81 23.67 1.20
C LEU A 606 34.51 25.01 0.88
N GLU A 607 35.20 25.63 1.84
CA GLU A 607 36.06 26.81 1.60
C GLU A 607 37.42 26.45 0.96
N GLN A 608 37.84 25.18 0.99
CA GLN A 608 39.07 24.71 0.34
C GLN A 608 38.87 24.41 -1.16
N PRO A 609 39.95 24.43 -1.97
CA PRO A 609 39.92 24.08 -3.39
C PRO A 609 39.81 22.55 -3.63
N LEU A 610 38.62 21.99 -3.43
CA LEU A 610 38.32 20.59 -3.80
C LEU A 610 37.88 20.45 -5.26
N ALA A 611 38.31 19.34 -5.89
CA ALA A 611 37.74 18.88 -7.16
C ALA A 611 36.24 18.55 -7.05
N SER A 612 35.51 18.74 -8.15
CA SER A 612 34.05 18.63 -8.24
C SER A 612 33.49 17.28 -7.75
N SER A 613 34.23 16.19 -7.97
CA SER A 613 33.95 14.84 -7.45
C SER A 613 33.84 14.78 -5.93
N HIS A 614 34.74 15.48 -5.22
CA HIS A 614 34.83 15.48 -3.76
C HIS A 614 34.01 16.59 -3.11
N ARG A 615 33.71 17.68 -3.85
CA ARG A 615 32.79 18.74 -3.39
C ARG A 615 31.33 18.25 -3.31
N LEU A 616 30.92 17.35 -4.22
CA LEU A 616 29.53 16.88 -4.34
C LEU A 616 28.97 16.17 -3.08
N PRO A 617 29.67 15.21 -2.42
CA PRO A 617 29.19 14.60 -1.18
C PRO A 617 28.94 15.60 -0.04
N PHE A 618 29.83 16.58 0.14
CA PHE A 618 29.68 17.61 1.17
C PHE A 618 28.41 18.45 0.98
N ILE A 619 28.11 18.86 -0.26
CA ILE A 619 26.91 19.64 -0.56
C ILE A 619 25.63 18.80 -0.38
N ARG A 620 25.64 17.51 -0.73
CA ARG A 620 24.48 16.62 -0.48
C ARG A 620 24.23 16.35 1.01
N ALA A 621 25.29 16.14 1.79
CA ALA A 621 25.20 16.04 3.24
C ALA A 621 24.69 17.34 3.89
N LEU A 622 25.15 18.49 3.41
CA LEU A 622 24.64 19.81 3.80
C LEU A 622 23.13 19.96 3.52
N THR A 623 22.68 19.69 2.29
CA THR A 623 21.27 19.81 1.89
C THR A 623 20.38 18.86 2.68
N THR A 624 20.80 17.62 2.92
CA THR A 624 20.01 16.64 3.70
C THR A 624 19.95 16.95 5.20
N LEU A 625 21.01 17.53 5.79
CA LEU A 625 20.98 18.09 7.14
C LEU A 625 19.93 19.20 7.23
N LEU A 626 20.09 20.29 6.46
CA LEU A 626 19.23 21.47 6.52
C LEU A 626 17.75 21.15 6.26
N LYS A 627 17.47 20.14 5.43
CA LYS A 627 16.10 19.68 5.09
C LYS A 627 15.43 18.85 6.18
N HIS A 628 16.16 18.35 7.17
CA HIS A 628 15.65 17.45 8.21
C HIS A 628 15.86 17.93 9.65
N THR A 629 16.64 18.99 9.86
CA THR A 629 16.89 19.59 11.17
C THR A 629 16.05 20.86 11.35
N LEU A 630 16.13 21.48 12.53
CA LEU A 630 15.60 22.84 12.73
C LEU A 630 16.55 23.89 12.09
N PRO A 631 16.07 25.14 11.84
CA PRO A 631 16.92 26.22 11.32
C PRO A 631 18.11 26.51 12.26
N LEU A 632 19.19 27.05 11.69
CA LEU A 632 20.45 27.23 12.41
C LEU A 632 20.40 28.51 13.27
N HIS A 633 20.47 28.35 14.59
CA HIS A 633 20.54 29.44 15.57
C HIS A 633 21.94 30.12 15.68
N HIS A 634 22.86 29.84 14.76
CA HIS A 634 24.24 30.33 14.82
C HIS A 634 24.46 31.48 13.83
N PRO A 635 24.91 32.70 14.24
CA PRO A 635 24.91 33.88 13.37
C PRO A 635 25.90 33.79 12.18
N ILE A 636 27.11 33.28 12.39
CA ILE A 636 28.17 33.29 11.36
C ILE A 636 28.01 32.16 10.31
N LEU A 637 27.41 31.01 10.67
CA LEU A 637 27.41 29.82 9.82
C LEU A 637 26.59 29.96 8.52
N PRO A 638 25.35 30.51 8.51
CA PRO A 638 24.61 30.76 7.27
C PRO A 638 25.40 31.63 6.30
N THR A 639 26.05 32.68 6.82
CA THR A 639 26.86 33.61 6.02
C THR A 639 28.08 32.95 5.37
N ARG A 640 28.79 32.04 6.07
CA ARG A 640 29.88 31.25 5.47
C ARG A 640 29.37 30.21 4.47
N LEU A 641 28.29 29.49 4.80
CA LEU A 641 27.64 28.55 3.90
C LEU A 641 27.24 29.20 2.58
N THR A 642 26.60 30.38 2.63
CA THR A 642 26.23 31.14 1.42
C THR A 642 27.47 31.46 0.58
N LYS A 643 28.56 31.98 1.16
CA LYS A 643 29.80 32.26 0.41
C LYS A 643 30.37 31.01 -0.28
N ALA A 644 30.48 29.89 0.44
CA ALA A 644 31.03 28.64 -0.08
C ALA A 644 30.13 27.99 -1.16
N LEU A 645 28.80 28.18 -1.09
CA LEU A 645 27.86 27.72 -2.11
C LEU A 645 27.90 28.59 -3.37
N LEU A 646 28.01 29.92 -3.23
CA LEU A 646 28.10 30.84 -4.37
C LEU A 646 29.36 30.58 -5.22
N GLN A 647 30.48 30.16 -4.61
CA GLN A 647 31.69 29.73 -5.32
C GLN A 647 31.46 28.56 -6.29
N SER A 648 30.47 27.69 -6.02
CA SER A 648 30.04 26.61 -6.94
C SER A 648 29.03 27.04 -8.01
N LEU A 649 28.57 28.30 -8.00
CA LEU A 649 27.61 28.85 -8.96
C LEU A 649 28.22 29.89 -9.92
N THR A 650 29.43 30.38 -9.66
CA THR A 650 30.15 31.31 -10.56
C THR A 650 30.41 30.71 -11.95
N ALA A 651 30.52 29.38 -12.07
CA ALA A 651 30.67 28.67 -13.34
C ALA A 651 29.47 28.83 -14.31
N LEU A 652 28.30 29.28 -13.81
CA LEU A 652 27.13 29.58 -14.64
C LEU A 652 27.12 31.02 -15.21
N LEU A 653 28.04 31.88 -14.76
CA LEU A 653 28.11 33.26 -15.23
C LEU A 653 29.02 33.34 -16.47
N PRO A 654 28.60 33.98 -17.57
CA PRO A 654 29.47 34.20 -18.71
C PRO A 654 30.65 35.10 -18.31
N SER A 655 31.85 34.76 -18.79
CA SER A 655 33.03 35.60 -18.58
C SER A 655 32.85 36.96 -19.24
N GLN A 656 33.38 38.02 -18.61
CA GLN A 656 33.22 39.40 -19.11
C GLN A 656 33.74 39.58 -20.55
N THR A 657 34.73 38.78 -20.97
CA THR A 657 35.25 38.75 -22.34
C THR A 657 34.24 38.26 -23.38
N ALA A 658 33.36 37.32 -23.04
CA ALA A 658 32.31 36.85 -23.94
C ALA A 658 31.25 37.93 -24.19
N VAL A 659 30.88 38.68 -23.14
CA VAL A 659 29.89 39.76 -23.20
C VAL A 659 30.40 40.94 -24.03
N GLN A 660 31.68 41.29 -23.91
CA GLN A 660 32.30 42.35 -24.71
C GLN A 660 32.31 42.03 -26.21
N ASN A 661 32.60 40.77 -26.59
CA ASN A 661 32.56 40.34 -27.99
C ASN A 661 31.14 40.40 -28.57
N ALA A 662 30.12 39.93 -27.84
CA ALA A 662 28.72 40.02 -28.26
C ALA A 662 28.25 41.48 -28.46
N ALA A 663 28.71 42.42 -27.64
CA ALA A 663 28.42 43.85 -27.80
C ALA A 663 29.14 44.48 -29.02
N ALA A 664 30.32 43.98 -29.38
CA ALA A 664 31.05 44.42 -30.57
C ALA A 664 30.36 44.00 -31.86
N ASP A 665 29.86 42.75 -31.95
CA ASP A 665 29.12 42.29 -33.13
C ASP A 665 27.82 43.08 -33.34
N ALA A 666 27.07 43.36 -32.26
CA ALA A 666 25.84 44.15 -32.32
C ALA A 666 26.04 45.57 -32.87
N THR A 667 27.24 46.16 -32.70
CA THR A 667 27.57 47.51 -33.16
C THR A 667 28.24 47.56 -34.55
N SER A 668 28.50 46.41 -35.18
CA SER A 668 29.24 46.29 -36.44
C SER A 668 28.42 46.52 -37.73
N SER A 669 27.08 46.59 -37.64
CA SER A 669 26.14 46.51 -38.79
C SER A 669 26.18 47.69 -39.80
N GLY A 670 27.06 48.68 -39.60
CA GLY A 670 27.06 49.98 -40.27
C GLY A 670 27.90 50.14 -41.55
N LYS A 671 28.22 49.10 -42.34
CA LYS A 671 29.06 49.26 -43.57
C LYS A 671 28.56 48.59 -44.86
N GLY A 672 28.12 49.43 -45.80
CA GLY A 672 28.46 49.35 -47.23
C GLY A 672 27.91 48.18 -48.07
N LYS A 673 26.86 48.44 -48.87
CA LYS A 673 26.25 47.50 -49.85
C LYS A 673 27.16 47.01 -51.01
N ARG A 674 28.48 47.20 -50.98
CA ARG A 674 29.40 46.96 -52.12
C ARG A 674 30.29 45.70 -52.01
N ALA A 675 30.33 45.01 -50.87
CA ALA A 675 31.20 43.85 -50.65
C ALA A 675 30.57 42.47 -51.00
N LYS A 676 29.24 42.40 -51.18
CA LYS A 676 28.46 41.13 -51.16
C LYS A 676 28.56 40.28 -52.45
N LYS A 677 29.75 40.13 -53.03
CA LYS A 677 29.97 39.36 -54.28
C LYS A 677 31.31 38.58 -54.41
N ARG A 678 32.14 38.52 -53.36
CA ARG A 678 33.35 37.66 -53.29
C ARG A 678 33.49 36.96 -51.92
N ALA A 679 32.46 36.21 -51.53
CA ALA A 679 32.52 35.27 -50.42
C ALA A 679 31.61 34.07 -50.77
N ARG A 680 32.16 33.12 -51.53
CA ARG A 680 31.53 31.83 -51.83
C ARG A 680 32.58 30.74 -51.65
N GLY A 681 33.00 30.57 -50.39
CA GLY A 681 33.96 29.58 -49.95
C GLY A 681 33.43 28.89 -48.70
N TYR A 682 33.28 27.57 -48.78
CA TYR A 682 33.10 26.60 -47.69
C TYR A 682 32.39 27.08 -46.41
N GLU A 683 31.07 26.85 -46.39
CA GLU A 683 30.16 26.90 -45.22
C GLU A 683 30.44 25.75 -44.21
N GLY A 684 31.67 25.23 -44.17
CA GLY A 684 32.06 24.00 -43.46
C GLY A 684 33.08 24.19 -42.33
N ASP A 685 33.99 25.17 -42.43
CA ASP A 685 35.04 25.35 -41.40
C ASP A 685 34.52 25.99 -40.11
N GLU A 686 33.44 26.78 -40.18
CA GLU A 686 32.77 27.32 -38.99
C GLU A 686 32.15 26.21 -38.11
N VAL A 687 31.84 25.05 -38.68
CA VAL A 687 31.30 23.89 -37.95
C VAL A 687 32.35 23.24 -37.03
N PHE A 688 33.65 23.39 -37.34
CA PHE A 688 34.74 22.75 -36.60
C PHE A 688 35.55 23.69 -35.71
N ASN A 689 35.51 25.01 -35.95
CA ASN A 689 36.23 26.00 -35.12
C ASN A 689 35.46 26.45 -33.87
N ILE A 690 34.19 26.03 -33.70
CA ILE A 690 33.41 26.30 -32.49
C ILE A 690 33.80 25.30 -31.40
N ALA A 691 35.00 25.46 -30.86
CA ALA A 691 35.38 24.94 -29.55
C ALA A 691 34.64 25.75 -28.45
N GLN A 692 33.32 25.58 -28.36
CA GLN A 692 32.50 26.23 -27.35
C GLN A 692 32.98 25.79 -25.95
N ASN A 693 33.32 26.76 -25.11
CA ASN A 693 33.67 26.54 -23.72
C ASN A 693 32.42 26.06 -22.96
N VAL A 694 32.23 24.74 -22.88
CA VAL A 694 31.11 24.12 -22.18
C VAL A 694 31.21 24.44 -20.69
N MET A 695 30.17 25.05 -20.11
CA MET A 695 30.19 25.52 -18.71
C MET A 695 30.33 24.39 -17.67
N CYS A 696 29.77 23.22 -17.95
CA CYS A 696 29.86 22.02 -17.13
C CYS A 696 30.27 20.82 -18.00
N PRO A 697 31.58 20.65 -18.29
CA PRO A 697 32.08 19.61 -19.17
C PRO A 697 31.94 18.20 -18.56
N THR A 698 31.93 18.08 -17.23
CA THR A 698 31.65 16.80 -16.55
C THR A 698 30.25 16.77 -15.91
N ALA A 699 29.63 15.58 -15.91
CA ALA A 699 28.39 15.34 -15.17
C ALA A 699 28.54 15.54 -13.64
N ALA A 700 29.77 15.50 -13.11
CA ALA A 700 30.04 15.81 -11.71
C ALA A 700 29.85 17.29 -11.40
N GLU A 701 30.27 18.20 -12.30
CA GLU A 701 30.08 19.64 -12.16
C GLU A 701 28.60 20.03 -12.27
N GLY A 702 27.89 19.48 -13.25
CA GLY A 702 26.43 19.68 -13.36
C GLY A 702 25.69 19.21 -12.10
N ALA A 703 26.11 18.09 -11.50
CA ALA A 703 25.57 17.60 -10.23
C ALA A 703 25.94 18.49 -9.03
N VAL A 704 27.13 19.11 -9.01
CA VAL A 704 27.54 20.10 -7.99
C VAL A 704 26.68 21.34 -8.09
N VAL A 705 26.48 21.89 -9.29
CA VAL A 705 25.64 23.07 -9.53
C VAL A 705 24.21 22.85 -9.05
N LEU A 706 23.57 21.75 -9.44
CA LEU A 706 22.22 21.41 -9.00
C LEU A 706 22.14 21.25 -7.47
N ALA A 707 23.09 20.55 -6.86
CA ALA A 707 23.14 20.38 -5.40
C ALA A 707 23.37 21.71 -4.67
N ALA A 708 24.18 22.62 -5.24
CA ALA A 708 24.47 23.93 -4.66
C ALA A 708 23.25 24.87 -4.70
N LEU A 709 22.45 24.83 -5.78
CA LEU A 709 21.18 25.56 -5.85
C LEU A 709 20.16 25.04 -4.81
N ASP A 710 20.02 23.71 -4.70
CA ASP A 710 19.14 23.07 -3.69
C ASP A 710 19.60 23.37 -2.25
N ALA A 711 20.91 23.45 -2.00
CA ALA A 711 21.48 23.86 -0.71
C ALA A 711 21.20 25.34 -0.42
N LEU A 712 21.47 26.21 -1.40
CA LEU A 712 21.31 27.67 -1.29
C LEU A 712 19.85 28.03 -0.96
N ARG A 713 18.88 27.34 -1.57
CA ARG A 713 17.45 27.47 -1.26
C ARG A 713 17.12 27.28 0.22
N LEU A 714 17.77 26.32 0.88
CA LEU A 714 17.58 26.05 2.31
C LEU A 714 18.32 27.04 3.21
N VAL A 715 19.45 27.60 2.76
CA VAL A 715 20.22 28.61 3.51
C VAL A 715 19.55 29.99 3.43
N LEU A 716 19.04 30.39 2.26
CA LEU A 716 18.32 31.68 2.08
C LEU A 716 16.98 31.74 2.83
N GLY A 717 16.42 30.59 3.22
CA GLY A 717 15.25 30.50 4.10
C GLY A 717 15.55 30.65 5.59
N ASN A 718 16.80 30.91 6.00
CA ASN A 718 17.16 31.08 7.41
C ASN A 718 17.09 32.57 7.83
N PRO A 719 16.26 32.95 8.84
CA PRO A 719 16.14 34.34 9.28
C PRO A 719 17.40 34.94 9.91
N LEU A 720 18.42 34.13 10.25
CA LEU A 720 19.70 34.61 10.81
C LEU A 720 20.80 34.79 9.75
N LEU A 721 20.46 34.81 8.45
CA LEU A 721 21.41 35.14 7.40
C LEU A 721 21.66 36.66 7.35
N ALA A 722 22.93 37.08 7.31
CA ALA A 722 23.28 38.50 7.24
C ALA A 722 22.72 39.18 5.97
N PRO A 723 22.06 40.35 6.06
CA PRO A 723 21.41 41.01 4.91
C PRO A 723 22.34 41.25 3.71
N ALA A 724 23.62 41.56 3.97
CA ALA A 724 24.62 41.71 2.92
C ALA A 724 24.86 40.40 2.12
N ALA A 725 24.87 39.24 2.80
CA ALA A 725 25.04 37.94 2.15
C ALA A 725 23.78 37.53 1.36
N HIS A 726 22.60 37.81 1.90
CA HIS A 726 21.32 37.63 1.19
C HIS A 726 21.26 38.50 -0.08
N SER A 727 21.66 39.78 0.02
CA SER A 727 21.74 40.72 -1.10
C SER A 727 22.72 40.30 -2.20
N VAL A 728 23.87 39.70 -1.85
CA VAL A 728 24.83 39.17 -2.83
C VAL A 728 24.28 37.92 -3.51
N ALA A 729 23.72 36.96 -2.75
CA ALA A 729 23.13 35.76 -3.31
C ALA A 729 21.93 36.04 -4.23
N ALA A 730 21.06 36.97 -3.83
CA ALA A 730 19.93 37.44 -4.62
C ALA A 730 20.37 38.04 -5.97
N ARG A 731 21.39 38.90 -5.96
CA ARG A 731 21.94 39.49 -7.18
C ARG A 731 22.58 38.45 -8.10
N LEU A 732 23.32 37.48 -7.55
CA LEU A 732 23.93 36.40 -8.33
C LEU A 732 22.88 35.46 -8.96
N LEU A 733 21.82 35.12 -8.21
CA LEU A 733 20.70 34.33 -8.76
C LEU A 733 19.94 35.09 -9.86
N LEU A 734 19.71 36.41 -9.68
CA LEU A 734 19.10 37.24 -10.71
C LEU A 734 19.99 37.34 -11.97
N SER A 735 21.31 37.49 -11.82
CA SER A 735 22.21 37.51 -12.98
C SER A 735 22.26 36.15 -13.72
N ILE A 736 22.20 35.03 -13.00
CA ILE A 736 22.07 33.69 -13.62
C ILE A 736 20.73 33.56 -14.36
N HIS A 737 19.63 34.01 -13.77
CA HIS A 737 18.31 33.96 -14.39
C HIS A 737 18.26 34.76 -15.70
N ILE A 738 18.88 35.95 -15.73
CA ILE A 738 18.99 36.80 -16.93
C ILE A 738 19.95 36.20 -17.98
N SER A 739 21.03 35.52 -17.56
CA SER A 739 21.98 34.93 -18.51
C SER A 739 21.54 33.58 -19.08
N LEU A 740 20.71 32.81 -18.38
CA LEU A 740 20.29 31.47 -18.82
C LEU A 740 19.60 31.45 -20.21
N PRO A 741 18.64 32.35 -20.55
CA PRO A 741 18.06 32.42 -21.89
C PRO A 741 19.06 32.72 -23.02
N LEU A 742 20.23 33.30 -22.68
CA LEU A 742 21.31 33.61 -23.63
C LEU A 742 22.27 32.42 -23.85
N VAL A 743 22.17 31.36 -23.05
CA VAL A 743 23.01 30.16 -23.13
C VAL A 743 22.23 29.04 -23.80
N THR A 744 22.73 28.54 -24.93
CA THR A 744 22.10 27.37 -25.57
C THR A 744 22.37 26.09 -24.76
N PRO A 745 21.47 25.09 -24.75
CA PRO A 745 21.64 23.88 -23.93
C PRO A 745 22.98 23.15 -24.16
N ALA A 746 23.49 23.14 -25.39
CA ALA A 746 24.76 22.52 -25.75
C ALA A 746 26.01 23.24 -25.19
N GLN A 747 25.93 24.56 -24.96
CA GLN A 747 26.98 25.34 -24.30
C GLN A 747 27.03 25.10 -22.78
N MET A 748 25.93 24.60 -22.20
CA MET A 748 25.88 24.36 -20.76
C MET A 748 26.52 23.02 -20.38
N SER A 749 26.11 21.92 -21.03
CA SER A 749 26.60 20.57 -20.74
C SER A 749 26.21 19.60 -21.85
N PRO A 750 26.96 18.50 -22.10
CA PRO A 750 26.49 17.41 -22.96
C PRO A 750 25.18 16.74 -22.49
N ASP A 751 24.87 16.80 -21.20
CA ASP A 751 23.60 16.30 -20.66
C ASP A 751 22.45 17.28 -20.94
N SER A 752 21.67 17.01 -22.00
CA SER A 752 20.52 17.85 -22.42
C SER A 752 19.46 18.06 -21.32
N CYS A 753 19.40 17.17 -20.33
CA CYS A 753 18.50 17.26 -19.18
C CYS A 753 19.01 18.20 -18.07
N LEU A 754 20.28 18.64 -18.10
CA LEU A 754 20.84 19.53 -17.08
C LEU A 754 20.24 20.94 -17.18
N TYR A 755 20.19 21.48 -18.41
CA TYR A 755 19.71 22.84 -18.69
C TYR A 755 18.30 23.09 -18.17
N THR A 756 17.34 22.24 -18.56
CA THR A 756 15.94 22.35 -18.13
C THR A 756 15.79 22.22 -16.61
N HIS A 757 16.61 21.37 -15.96
CA HIS A 757 16.58 21.22 -14.52
C HIS A 757 17.13 22.46 -13.80
N VAL A 758 18.24 23.05 -14.26
CA VAL A 758 18.79 24.27 -13.66
C VAL A 758 17.86 25.46 -13.86
N VAL A 759 17.32 25.68 -15.08
CA VAL A 759 16.33 26.73 -15.36
C VAL A 759 15.14 26.63 -14.41
N ARG A 760 14.53 25.45 -14.27
CA ARG A 760 13.42 25.22 -13.33
C ARG A 760 13.77 25.52 -11.87
N VAL A 761 14.95 25.12 -11.41
CA VAL A 761 15.39 25.35 -10.02
C VAL A 761 15.68 26.83 -9.78
N VAL A 762 16.31 27.53 -10.72
CA VAL A 762 16.54 28.98 -10.66
C VAL A 762 15.22 29.75 -10.69
N HIS A 763 14.28 29.41 -11.58
CA HIS A 763 12.94 30.03 -11.61
C HIS A 763 12.18 29.81 -10.28
N THR A 764 12.25 28.60 -9.72
CA THR A 764 11.65 28.28 -8.42
C THR A 764 12.28 29.10 -7.29
N LEU A 765 13.61 29.26 -7.30
CA LEU A 765 14.36 30.09 -6.35
C LEU A 765 13.97 31.57 -6.46
N CYS A 766 13.98 32.13 -7.67
CA CYS A 766 13.65 33.53 -7.91
C CYS A 766 12.20 33.86 -7.50
N LEU A 767 11.23 32.98 -7.76
CA LEU A 767 9.85 33.16 -7.29
C LEU A 767 9.71 33.05 -5.76
N GLU A 768 10.37 32.08 -5.11
CA GLU A 768 10.34 31.94 -3.65
C GLU A 768 11.02 33.13 -2.95
N LEU A 769 12.06 33.70 -3.57
CA LEU A 769 12.74 34.90 -3.10
C LEU A 769 11.94 36.19 -3.33
N ALA A 770 11.27 36.34 -4.47
CA ALA A 770 10.45 37.50 -4.78
C ALA A 770 9.09 37.52 -4.05
N ALA A 771 8.68 36.39 -3.46
CA ALA A 771 7.58 36.30 -2.50
C ALA A 771 7.97 36.72 -1.07
N GLY A 772 9.26 36.95 -0.79
CA GLY A 772 9.77 37.45 0.50
C GLY A 772 9.76 38.98 0.60
N THR A 773 9.80 39.51 1.83
CA THR A 773 9.75 40.97 2.09
C THR A 773 11.08 41.70 1.80
N SER A 774 12.15 41.00 1.41
CA SER A 774 13.47 41.63 1.21
C SER A 774 13.50 42.61 0.03
N SER A 775 13.78 43.87 0.32
CA SER A 775 13.64 45.06 -0.54
C SER A 775 14.44 45.07 -1.86
N VAL A 776 15.38 44.13 -2.04
CA VAL A 776 16.19 43.95 -3.26
C VAL A 776 15.46 43.12 -4.33
N LEU A 777 14.58 42.21 -3.91
CA LEU A 777 13.91 41.23 -4.80
C LEU A 777 12.50 41.65 -5.17
N SER A 778 11.78 42.34 -4.28
CA SER A 778 10.49 42.97 -4.62
C SER A 778 10.63 43.98 -5.77
N LYS A 779 11.76 44.69 -5.85
CA LYS A 779 12.10 45.63 -6.92
C LYS A 779 12.50 44.95 -8.25
N SER A 780 12.89 43.68 -8.24
CA SER A 780 13.28 42.91 -9.44
C SER A 780 12.27 41.83 -9.84
N LEU A 781 11.18 41.65 -9.08
CA LEU A 781 10.04 40.78 -9.41
C LEU A 781 9.53 40.99 -10.86
N GLY A 782 9.49 42.24 -11.35
CA GLY A 782 9.08 42.54 -12.73
C GLY A 782 9.97 41.86 -13.78
N MET A 783 11.28 41.77 -13.54
CA MET A 783 12.22 41.06 -14.43
C MET A 783 11.99 39.55 -14.39
N VAL A 784 11.75 39.00 -13.19
CA VAL A 784 11.46 37.56 -12.99
C VAL A 784 10.14 37.15 -13.67
N ILE A 785 9.13 38.03 -13.66
CA ILE A 785 7.85 37.77 -14.35
C ILE A 785 8.01 37.91 -15.87
N GLN A 786 8.80 38.87 -16.35
CA GLN A 786 8.97 39.13 -17.79
C GLN A 786 9.62 37.94 -18.55
N GLU A 787 10.59 37.26 -17.94
CA GLU A 787 11.26 36.09 -18.53
C GLU A 787 10.49 34.77 -18.33
N LEU A 788 9.39 34.77 -17.56
CA LEU A 788 8.51 33.61 -17.38
C LEU A 788 7.51 33.49 -18.55
N GLY A 789 8.07 33.19 -19.73
CA GLY A 789 7.33 32.89 -20.96
C GLY A 789 6.39 31.68 -20.86
N SER A 790 5.36 31.65 -21.69
CA SER A 790 4.07 30.98 -21.40
C SER A 790 3.99 29.45 -21.51
N ASP A 791 5.07 28.72 -21.78
CA ASP A 791 4.98 27.32 -22.30
C ASP A 791 5.67 26.21 -21.46
N GLU A 792 6.45 26.51 -20.41
CA GLU A 792 7.19 25.48 -19.64
C GLU A 792 6.84 25.45 -18.14
N ASP A 793 6.71 24.24 -17.59
CA ASP A 793 6.36 23.88 -16.19
C ASP A 793 5.07 24.49 -15.57
N HIS A 794 3.97 23.74 -15.66
CA HIS A 794 2.70 23.98 -14.94
C HIS A 794 2.87 24.22 -13.43
N ASP A 795 3.83 23.56 -12.76
CA ASP A 795 4.07 23.73 -11.32
C ASP A 795 4.68 25.10 -10.98
N VAL A 796 5.39 25.73 -11.92
CA VAL A 796 5.95 27.09 -11.79
C VAL A 796 4.83 28.10 -12.06
N GLN A 797 4.10 27.94 -13.18
CA GLN A 797 2.94 28.79 -13.49
C GLN A 797 1.89 28.76 -12.38
N GLN A 798 1.56 27.60 -11.82
CA GLN A 798 0.59 27.49 -10.72
C GLN A 798 1.03 28.26 -9.46
N ARG A 799 2.34 28.42 -9.20
CA ARG A 799 2.84 29.25 -8.10
C ARG A 799 2.69 30.74 -8.42
N LEU A 800 3.04 31.15 -9.64
CA LEU A 800 2.86 32.53 -10.11
C LEU A 800 1.38 32.93 -10.07
N ASP A 801 0.48 32.08 -10.58
CA ASP A 801 -0.98 32.22 -10.48
C ASP A 801 -1.45 32.39 -9.02
N LEU A 802 -0.85 31.68 -8.06
CA LEU A 802 -1.24 31.76 -6.65
C LEU A 802 -0.68 33.00 -5.94
N LEU A 803 0.44 33.55 -6.42
CA LEU A 803 1.00 34.83 -5.95
C LEU A 803 0.19 36.01 -6.50
N LEU A 804 -0.13 36.00 -7.79
CA LEU A 804 -0.90 37.05 -8.46
C LEU A 804 -2.41 37.00 -8.12
N HIS A 805 -2.96 35.79 -7.98
CA HIS A 805 -4.40 35.55 -7.77
C HIS A 805 -4.63 34.56 -6.61
N PRO A 806 -4.45 35.00 -5.35
CA PRO A 806 -4.68 34.16 -4.18
C PRO A 806 -6.13 33.62 -4.16
N ARG A 807 -6.26 32.29 -4.10
CA ARG A 807 -7.57 31.58 -4.14
C ARG A 807 -8.33 31.59 -2.81
N VAL A 808 -7.95 32.50 -1.92
CA VAL A 808 -8.60 32.85 -0.64
C VAL A 808 -8.79 34.37 -0.71
N PRO A 809 -9.95 34.93 -0.31
CA PRO A 809 -10.14 36.38 -0.34
C PRO A 809 -8.98 37.07 0.39
N PRO A 810 -8.26 38.01 -0.26
CA PRO A 810 -7.11 38.65 0.34
C PRO A 810 -7.54 39.38 1.62
N LEU A 811 -6.63 39.46 2.59
CA LEU A 811 -6.86 40.29 3.76
C LEU A 811 -6.98 41.74 3.28
N VAL A 812 -8.16 42.33 3.44
CA VAL A 812 -8.52 43.68 2.94
C VAL A 812 -7.72 44.80 3.63
N ARG A 813 -6.86 44.44 4.57
CA ARG A 813 -5.69 45.24 4.96
C ARG A 813 -4.44 44.47 4.55
N SER A 814 -3.64 45.05 3.67
CA SER A 814 -2.19 44.91 3.79
C SER A 814 -1.82 45.33 5.21
N LEU A 815 -1.18 44.45 5.98
CA LEU A 815 -0.34 44.94 7.06
C LEU A 815 0.76 45.78 6.39
N PRO A 816 1.06 47.01 6.87
CA PRO A 816 2.29 47.67 6.47
C PRO A 816 3.48 46.77 6.87
N HIS A 817 4.64 47.01 6.26
CA HIS A 817 5.84 46.25 6.58
C HIS A 817 6.10 46.30 8.09
N ILE A 818 6.03 45.14 8.77
CA ILE A 818 6.34 45.04 10.20
C ILE A 818 7.82 45.39 10.47
N ASP A 819 8.63 45.36 9.41
CA ASP A 819 10.02 45.79 9.37
C ASP A 819 10.19 47.34 9.30
N SER A 820 9.12 48.12 9.09
CA SER A 820 9.15 49.61 9.14
C SER A 820 8.77 50.17 10.52
N ILE A 821 9.08 49.43 11.57
CA ILE A 821 9.31 49.97 12.92
C ILE A 821 10.72 49.50 13.30
N SER A 822 11.71 50.34 13.05
CA SER A 822 13.10 50.11 13.46
C SER A 822 13.17 50.05 14.99
N LEU A 823 13.19 48.83 15.53
CA LEU A 823 13.33 48.58 16.98
C LEU A 823 14.70 49.01 17.54
N PHE A 824 15.56 49.59 16.71
CA PHE A 824 16.87 50.12 17.06
C PHE A 824 17.00 51.58 16.59
N ARG A 825 17.13 52.49 17.57
CA ARG A 825 17.30 53.95 17.40
C ARG A 825 18.57 54.38 16.66
N ALA A 826 19.40 53.43 16.23
CA ALA A 826 20.64 53.66 15.49
C ALA A 826 20.44 53.68 13.97
N GLU A 827 19.25 53.34 13.47
CA GLU A 827 18.93 53.22 12.04
C GLU A 827 17.69 54.06 11.63
N GLU A 828 17.17 54.93 12.50
CA GLU A 828 16.05 55.86 12.25
C GLU A 828 16.49 56.99 11.31
N GLY A 829 15.84 57.14 10.13
CA GLY A 829 16.15 58.21 9.17
C GLY A 829 15.51 59.56 9.52
N ASP A 830 16.06 60.67 9.01
CA ASP A 830 15.54 62.02 9.30
C ASP A 830 14.07 62.21 8.86
N GLU A 831 13.67 61.66 7.70
CA GLU A 831 12.27 61.67 7.25
C GLU A 831 11.35 60.83 8.18
N GLU A 832 11.85 59.72 8.73
CA GLU A 832 11.10 58.87 9.65
C GLU A 832 10.95 59.53 11.02
N ARG A 833 11.98 60.28 11.44
CA ARG A 833 11.98 61.11 12.64
C ARG A 833 10.95 62.22 12.56
N ASP A 834 10.93 62.98 11.45
CA ASP A 834 9.92 64.03 11.21
C ASP A 834 8.50 63.43 11.18
N ILE A 835 8.32 62.24 10.61
CA ILE A 835 7.05 61.51 10.65
C ILE A 835 6.69 61.09 12.09
N ARG A 836 7.63 60.59 12.89
CA ARG A 836 7.38 60.22 14.30
C ARG A 836 7.04 61.44 15.17
N GLU A 837 7.68 62.57 14.92
CA GLU A 837 7.46 63.82 15.67
C GLU A 837 6.14 64.49 15.24
N THR A 838 5.79 64.50 13.95
CA THR A 838 4.46 64.96 13.47
C THR A 838 3.30 64.03 13.85
N LEU A 839 3.54 62.73 14.05
CA LEU A 839 2.57 61.79 14.63
C LEU A 839 2.45 61.89 16.17
N GLY A 840 3.22 62.78 16.82
CA GLY A 840 3.17 63.00 18.26
C GLY A 840 3.75 61.84 19.10
N LEU A 841 4.50 60.93 18.50
CA LEU A 841 5.10 59.76 19.16
C LEU A 841 6.45 60.11 19.82
N GLY A 842 6.43 61.19 20.61
CA GLY A 842 7.55 61.63 21.44
C GLY A 842 7.36 61.23 22.90
N VAL A 843 8.12 60.23 23.37
CA VAL A 843 8.17 59.90 24.81
C VAL A 843 9.18 60.78 25.52
N THR A 844 8.74 61.48 26.56
CA THR A 844 9.59 62.36 27.38
C THR A 844 10.58 61.56 28.22
N GLY A 845 11.87 61.80 27.99
CA GLY A 845 12.95 61.50 28.95
C GLY A 845 13.69 60.17 28.78
N CYS A 846 14.81 60.20 28.06
CA CYS A 846 16.06 59.52 28.43
C CYS A 846 17.24 60.19 27.71
N ALA A 847 18.42 60.17 28.34
CA ALA A 847 19.57 61.00 27.96
C ALA A 847 20.21 60.61 26.61
N GLU A 848 21.01 61.53 26.08
CA GLU A 848 21.85 61.31 24.90
C GLU A 848 23.00 60.33 25.21
N PRO A 849 23.34 59.40 24.31
CA PRO A 849 24.64 58.73 24.34
C PRO A 849 25.73 59.71 23.88
N ALA A 850 26.82 59.80 24.64
CA ALA A 850 27.93 60.70 24.32
C ALA A 850 28.70 60.28 23.06
N LYS A 851 29.39 61.24 22.44
CA LYS A 851 30.25 61.02 21.27
C LYS A 851 31.48 60.17 21.61
N GLU A 852 31.99 59.49 20.59
CA GLU A 852 33.23 58.72 20.64
C GLU A 852 34.43 59.60 21.05
N VAL A 853 35.29 59.06 21.93
CA VAL A 853 36.61 59.59 22.24
C VAL A 853 37.57 58.42 22.27
N ASP A 854 38.60 58.48 21.42
CA ASP A 854 39.69 57.51 21.32
C ASP A 854 40.72 57.74 22.45
N VAL A 855 41.71 56.83 22.59
CA VAL A 855 42.96 56.86 23.42
C VAL A 855 43.10 55.72 24.45
N GLN A 856 44.00 54.78 24.10
CA GLN A 856 45.11 54.15 24.88
C GLN A 856 44.86 53.59 26.32
N GLY A 857 45.41 52.38 26.59
CA GLY A 857 45.58 51.81 27.94
C GLY A 857 46.87 52.30 28.65
N PRO A 858 47.40 51.65 29.74
CA PRO A 858 47.24 50.22 30.09
C PRO A 858 47.13 49.88 31.62
N SER A 859 47.12 48.56 31.95
CA SER A 859 47.58 47.90 33.22
C SER A 859 46.87 48.16 34.58
N GLY A 860 46.85 47.15 35.47
CA GLY A 860 46.54 47.32 36.91
C GLY A 860 45.84 46.14 37.63
N ASP A 861 46.55 45.46 38.52
CA ASP A 861 46.27 44.15 39.14
C ASP A 861 45.14 44.00 40.21
N VAL A 862 44.56 42.78 40.23
CA VAL A 862 44.27 41.85 41.37
C VAL A 862 43.77 42.34 42.75
N HIS A 863 42.60 41.82 43.19
CA HIS A 863 42.22 41.21 44.51
C HIS A 863 40.68 41.35 44.75
N MET A 864 39.97 40.60 45.61
CA MET A 864 39.86 39.17 45.97
C MET A 864 38.83 39.03 47.14
N LEU A 865 38.23 37.85 47.36
CA LEU A 865 37.27 37.52 48.45
C LEU A 865 35.87 38.20 48.32
N GLU A 866 34.74 37.68 48.85
CA GLU A 866 34.48 36.47 49.66
C GLU A 866 33.02 35.96 49.49
N GLU A 867 32.73 34.68 49.79
CA GLU A 867 31.37 34.16 50.07
C GLU A 867 31.25 33.84 51.57
N PRO A 868 30.05 33.97 52.18
CA PRO A 868 29.42 32.75 52.72
C PRO A 868 27.87 32.72 52.65
N ALA A 869 27.29 31.54 52.93
CA ALA A 869 25.85 31.27 52.89
C ALA A 869 25.20 31.18 54.29
N SER A 870 23.86 31.26 54.36
CA SER A 870 23.02 30.46 55.29
C SER A 870 21.50 30.70 55.14
N VAL A 871 20.68 29.76 55.63
CA VAL A 871 19.20 29.81 55.72
C VAL A 871 18.76 29.09 57.01
N PRO A 872 17.91 29.70 57.87
CA PRO A 872 16.88 28.88 58.53
C PRO A 872 15.54 29.61 58.89
N THR A 873 14.44 28.81 58.91
CA THR A 873 13.20 28.91 59.73
C THR A 873 12.42 30.25 59.86
N LEU A 874 11.10 30.40 59.59
CA LEU A 874 9.87 29.57 59.73
C LEU A 874 9.22 29.56 61.14
N ASN A 875 7.98 30.09 61.25
CA ASN A 875 6.95 29.54 62.16
C ASN A 875 5.49 29.89 61.75
N LYS A 876 4.50 29.24 62.41
CA LYS A 876 3.04 29.16 62.08
C LYS A 876 2.18 29.84 63.19
N PRO A 877 0.82 29.74 63.29
CA PRO A 877 -0.27 29.20 62.43
C PRO A 877 -1.36 30.29 62.10
N ALA A 878 -2.62 30.09 61.67
CA ALA A 878 -3.57 28.96 61.67
C ALA A 878 -4.62 29.00 60.51
N PHE A 879 -5.76 28.29 60.67
CA PHE A 879 -6.72 27.83 59.64
C PHE A 879 -8.13 27.73 60.29
N VAL A 880 -9.34 27.74 59.69
CA VAL A 880 -9.92 27.46 58.33
C VAL A 880 -11.20 28.38 58.17
N PRO A 881 -12.37 28.09 57.52
CA PRO A 881 -12.72 27.30 56.32
C PRO A 881 -13.66 27.97 55.24
N SER A 882 -13.47 27.56 53.98
CA SER A 882 -14.50 27.16 52.96
C SER A 882 -15.51 28.16 52.31
N ALA A 883 -15.49 28.27 50.96
CA ALA A 883 -16.55 27.81 50.01
C ALA A 883 -16.78 28.61 48.69
N VAL A 884 -16.25 28.09 47.56
CA VAL A 884 -16.87 28.01 46.20
C VAL A 884 -17.07 29.31 45.32
N PRO A 885 -16.91 29.27 43.96
CA PRO A 885 -16.70 30.49 43.13
C PRO A 885 -17.65 30.73 41.93
N VAL A 886 -17.63 31.96 41.36
CA VAL A 886 -18.16 32.33 40.02
C VAL A 886 -17.23 33.42 39.35
N PRO A 887 -17.46 33.99 38.14
CA PRO A 887 -16.51 33.80 37.02
C PRO A 887 -15.78 35.06 36.51
N ILE A 888 -14.86 34.87 35.57
CA ILE A 888 -14.20 35.92 34.75
C ILE A 888 -14.81 35.93 33.35
N ALA A 889 -14.94 37.11 32.73
CA ALA A 889 -15.47 37.28 31.37
C ALA A 889 -14.67 38.30 30.53
N SER A 890 -14.55 38.05 29.22
CA SER A 890 -14.12 39.04 28.23
C SER A 890 -14.74 38.77 26.84
N SER A 891 -15.16 39.85 26.20
CA SER A 891 -15.72 40.00 24.83
C SER A 891 -14.60 40.43 23.85
N TRP A 892 -14.70 40.44 22.51
CA TRP A 892 -15.62 39.93 21.45
C TRP A 892 -14.88 40.10 20.10
N ALA A 893 -15.22 39.51 18.94
CA ALA A 893 -16.10 38.40 18.54
C ALA A 893 -15.76 38.03 17.05
N ARG A 894 -16.57 37.17 16.39
CA ARG A 894 -16.62 37.02 14.92
C ARG A 894 -18.09 36.87 14.45
N PRO A 895 -18.42 37.19 13.19
CA PRO A 895 -19.81 37.44 12.79
C PRO A 895 -20.65 36.18 12.53
N ALA A 896 -21.97 36.34 12.61
CA ALA A 896 -22.97 35.33 12.24
C ALA A 896 -23.71 35.72 10.94
N SER A 897 -24.16 34.74 10.16
CA SER A 897 -24.82 34.96 8.87
C SER A 897 -26.28 34.46 8.85
N ALA A 898 -27.21 35.41 8.70
CA ALA A 898 -28.57 35.33 8.16
C ALA A 898 -29.39 34.01 8.27
N ALA A 899 -30.56 34.12 8.92
CA ALA A 899 -31.72 33.27 8.70
C ALA A 899 -32.61 33.83 7.54
N PRO A 900 -33.52 33.05 6.94
CA PRO A 900 -34.35 33.50 5.80
C PRO A 900 -35.54 34.39 6.21
N PRO A 901 -36.08 35.22 5.29
CA PRO A 901 -37.14 36.19 5.61
C PRO A 901 -38.58 35.68 5.39
N ALA A 902 -39.49 36.27 6.19
CA ALA A 902 -40.89 36.66 5.93
C ALA A 902 -41.87 35.72 5.18
N THR A 903 -42.96 35.40 5.89
CA THR A 903 -44.35 35.34 5.35
C THR A 903 -45.24 36.23 6.23
N ALA A 904 -46.17 36.97 5.63
CA ALA A 904 -46.92 38.03 6.30
C ALA A 904 -48.34 37.64 6.75
N GLN A 905 -48.77 38.31 7.83
CA GLN A 905 -50.11 38.64 8.34
C GLN A 905 -51.38 38.07 7.67
N ALA A 906 -52.29 37.60 8.54
CA ALA A 906 -53.72 37.96 8.49
C ALA A 906 -54.35 37.71 9.89
N ASP A 907 -55.11 38.68 10.40
CA ASP A 907 -55.66 38.67 11.77
C ASP A 907 -57.11 38.11 11.83
N PRO A 908 -57.54 37.51 12.97
CA PRO A 908 -58.93 37.09 13.19
C PRO A 908 -59.78 38.21 13.85
N PRO A 909 -61.06 38.39 13.45
CA PRO A 909 -61.95 39.41 14.02
C PRO A 909 -62.69 38.99 15.31
N THR A 910 -63.33 39.97 15.96
CA THR A 910 -63.93 39.90 17.30
C THR A 910 -65.46 39.68 17.29
N SER A 911 -65.99 39.09 18.38
CA SER A 911 -67.39 39.15 18.88
C SER A 911 -68.51 38.61 17.93
N VAL A 912 -69.80 38.42 18.31
CA VAL A 912 -70.61 38.83 19.49
C VAL A 912 -71.47 37.62 20.03
N PRO A 913 -72.57 37.70 20.83
CA PRO A 913 -72.96 36.62 21.77
C PRO A 913 -74.13 35.72 21.29
N GLY A 914 -74.54 34.75 22.13
CA GLY A 914 -75.67 33.83 21.88
C GLY A 914 -76.83 33.93 22.88
N VAL A 915 -77.82 33.01 22.78
CA VAL A 915 -78.98 32.84 23.69
C VAL A 915 -79.50 31.38 23.64
N SER A 916 -80.17 30.93 24.73
CA SER A 916 -80.91 29.66 25.02
C SER A 916 -81.21 28.64 23.90
N SER A 917 -81.29 27.31 24.10
CA SER A 917 -81.97 26.58 25.21
C SER A 917 -81.67 25.04 25.25
N THR A 918 -81.95 24.40 26.40
CA THR A 918 -82.18 22.95 26.72
C THR A 918 -82.18 21.90 25.58
N GLN A 919 -81.55 20.71 25.70
CA GLN A 919 -81.89 19.59 26.62
C GLN A 919 -80.69 18.60 26.88
N PRO A 920 -80.80 17.53 27.73
CA PRO A 920 -79.70 17.23 28.69
C PRO A 920 -79.03 15.82 28.72
N HIS A 921 -77.82 15.80 29.31
CA HIS A 921 -77.25 14.83 30.29
C HIS A 921 -76.78 13.39 29.96
N ILE A 922 -75.86 12.93 30.85
CA ILE A 922 -75.39 11.56 31.20
C ILE A 922 -74.09 11.04 30.50
N PRO A 923 -73.17 10.32 31.23
CA PRO A 923 -71.72 10.31 30.95
C PRO A 923 -71.17 8.97 30.38
N PRO A 924 -69.88 8.88 29.97
CA PRO A 924 -69.36 7.71 29.24
C PRO A 924 -69.10 6.47 30.12
N PRO A 925 -69.34 5.24 29.59
CA PRO A 925 -69.16 3.99 30.33
C PRO A 925 -67.69 3.53 30.43
N SER A 926 -67.41 2.74 31.47
CA SER A 926 -66.08 2.26 31.87
C SER A 926 -65.72 0.86 31.31
N ARG A 927 -64.50 0.39 31.61
CA ARG A 927 -63.99 -0.93 31.18
C ARG A 927 -64.75 -2.11 31.80
N PRO A 928 -65.01 -3.20 31.06
CA PRO A 928 -65.30 -4.52 31.63
C PRO A 928 -64.02 -5.31 31.97
N SER A 929 -64.11 -6.10 33.04
CA SER A 929 -63.24 -7.23 33.40
C SER A 929 -63.90 -8.58 33.01
N PRO A 930 -63.20 -9.74 33.04
CA PRO A 930 -63.73 -10.99 32.47
C PRO A 930 -64.60 -11.80 33.44
N SER A 931 -65.47 -12.65 32.88
CA SER A 931 -66.27 -13.68 33.56
C SER A 931 -65.99 -15.10 33.02
N GLU A 932 -66.47 -16.13 33.72
CA GLU A 932 -66.00 -17.52 33.62
C GLU A 932 -66.81 -18.43 32.65
N PRO A 933 -66.31 -19.64 32.28
CA PRO A 933 -66.91 -20.51 31.26
C PRO A 933 -67.39 -21.91 31.75
N ALA A 934 -68.38 -22.49 31.07
CA ALA A 934 -68.82 -23.90 31.21
C ALA A 934 -69.69 -24.34 29.99
N PRO A 935 -69.90 -25.64 29.68
CA PRO A 935 -69.14 -26.85 30.06
C PRO A 935 -68.81 -27.84 28.90
N SER A 936 -68.00 -28.86 29.24
CA SER A 936 -68.01 -30.27 28.76
C SER A 936 -67.83 -30.66 27.27
N ALA A 937 -66.68 -31.30 26.98
CA ALA A 937 -66.59 -32.65 26.38
C ALA A 937 -65.23 -33.31 26.75
N PHE A 938 -65.20 -34.62 27.02
CA PHE A 938 -64.06 -35.39 27.58
C PHE A 938 -63.24 -36.14 26.50
N PRO A 939 -62.11 -36.86 26.79
CA PRO A 939 -61.42 -37.11 28.08
C PRO A 939 -59.90 -36.82 28.12
N GLN A 940 -59.25 -37.03 29.29
CA GLN A 940 -57.78 -37.16 29.45
C GLN A 940 -57.41 -38.36 30.35
N PRO A 941 -56.31 -39.09 30.08
CA PRO A 941 -55.64 -39.99 31.04
C PRO A 941 -54.67 -39.22 31.97
N PRO A 942 -54.16 -39.85 33.06
CA PRO A 942 -53.80 -39.12 34.30
C PRO A 942 -52.38 -38.50 34.34
N LYS A 943 -52.15 -37.69 35.39
CA LYS A 943 -50.84 -37.16 35.81
C LYS A 943 -50.36 -37.90 37.06
N GLU A 944 -49.08 -38.25 37.08
CA GLU A 944 -48.36 -38.63 38.32
C GLU A 944 -47.39 -37.51 38.75
N THR A 945 -46.99 -37.52 40.02
CA THR A 945 -46.18 -36.47 40.65
C THR A 945 -44.69 -36.82 40.71
N PRO A 946 -43.78 -35.84 40.56
CA PRO A 946 -42.35 -36.10 40.64
C PRO A 946 -41.86 -36.16 42.10
N ARG A 947 -41.33 -37.30 42.54
CA ARG A 947 -40.43 -37.40 43.70
C ARG A 947 -38.96 -37.41 43.22
N PRO A 948 -38.03 -36.78 43.95
CA PRO A 948 -36.59 -36.80 43.62
C PRO A 948 -35.89 -38.02 44.21
N LEU A 949 -34.91 -38.58 43.50
CA LEU A 949 -33.92 -39.52 44.05
C LEU A 949 -32.51 -39.23 43.51
N ALA A 950 -31.52 -39.51 44.34
CA ALA A 950 -30.11 -39.21 44.13
C ALA A 950 -29.37 -40.34 43.36
N PRO A 951 -28.20 -40.08 42.76
CA PRO A 951 -27.48 -41.09 41.97
C PRO A 951 -26.71 -42.09 42.86
N LYS A 952 -26.71 -43.37 42.47
CA LYS A 952 -25.67 -44.33 42.88
C LYS A 952 -25.16 -45.15 41.70
N THR A 953 -23.87 -45.42 41.79
CA THR A 953 -22.94 -46.06 40.87
C THR A 953 -23.27 -47.53 40.56
N TYR A 954 -22.83 -47.99 39.39
CA TYR A 954 -22.13 -49.27 39.23
C TYR A 954 -20.96 -49.09 38.25
N SER A 955 -19.87 -49.83 38.47
CA SER A 955 -18.55 -49.68 37.83
C SER A 955 -18.13 -50.94 37.05
N ASN A 956 -16.83 -51.01 36.66
CA ASN A 956 -16.06 -52.17 36.15
C ASN A 956 -15.99 -52.28 34.61
N LEU A 957 -14.87 -52.60 33.93
CA LEU A 957 -13.38 -52.66 34.12
C LEU A 957 -12.81 -52.63 32.67
N LEU A 958 -11.56 -52.36 32.25
CA LEU A 958 -10.22 -51.90 32.71
C LEU A 958 -9.44 -51.50 31.42
N PRO A 959 -8.21 -50.94 31.45
CA PRO A 959 -7.55 -50.06 32.42
C PRO A 959 -7.09 -48.71 31.78
N VAL A 960 -6.59 -47.79 32.61
CA VAL A 960 -5.63 -46.73 32.23
C VAL A 960 -4.59 -46.68 33.36
N GLU A 961 -3.33 -46.42 33.04
CA GLU A 961 -2.23 -46.38 34.01
C GLU A 961 -2.23 -45.06 34.79
N ASP A 962 -1.91 -45.14 36.09
CA ASP A 962 -1.82 -44.00 37.01
C ASP A 962 -0.42 -43.36 36.97
N ASP A 963 -0.35 -42.03 37.09
CA ASP A 963 0.87 -41.25 37.40
C ASP A 963 0.46 -39.94 38.13
N GLU A 964 0.44 -40.04 39.46
CA GLU A 964 0.54 -39.04 40.54
C GLU A 964 0.07 -37.56 40.34
N ASP A 965 -0.86 -37.11 41.21
CA ASP A 965 -1.28 -35.70 41.37
C ASP A 965 -0.35 -34.91 42.31
N GLU A 966 0.39 -33.92 41.81
CA GLU A 966 1.01 -32.85 42.64
C GLU A 966 0.05 -31.67 42.83
N GLU A 967 -0.20 -31.26 44.08
CA GLU A 967 -1.10 -30.14 44.40
C GLU A 967 -0.41 -28.77 44.26
N MET A 968 -1.00 -27.86 43.47
CA MET A 968 -0.40 -26.53 43.22
C MET A 968 -0.46 -25.62 44.47
N PRO A 969 0.65 -24.98 44.87
CA PRO A 969 0.66 -24.05 45.98
C PRO A 969 -0.15 -22.77 45.69
N SER A 970 -0.91 -22.32 46.67
CA SER A 970 -1.64 -21.05 46.64
C SER A 970 -0.70 -19.86 46.77
N ILE A 971 -0.81 -18.88 45.86
CA ILE A 971 -0.04 -17.63 45.91
C ILE A 971 -0.67 -16.67 46.92
N ASP A 972 0.12 -16.24 47.91
CA ASP A 972 -0.23 -15.12 48.78
C ASP A 972 -0.04 -13.77 48.05
N MET A 973 -0.89 -12.80 48.33
CA MET A 973 -0.97 -11.49 47.68
C MET A 973 -0.40 -10.35 48.56
N GLY A 974 0.37 -10.71 49.59
CA GLY A 974 0.80 -9.82 50.68
C GLY A 974 2.13 -9.06 50.50
N SER A 975 2.73 -9.01 49.30
CA SER A 975 3.92 -8.18 49.06
C SER A 975 4.06 -7.78 47.59
N ASP A 976 4.03 -6.46 47.32
CA ASP A 976 4.44 -5.84 46.05
C ASP A 976 4.67 -4.32 46.31
N SER A 977 5.67 -4.00 47.15
CA SER A 977 5.97 -2.62 47.56
C SER A 977 7.47 -2.39 47.84
N GLU A 978 8.30 -2.55 46.82
CA GLU A 978 9.65 -1.95 46.68
C GLU A 978 9.97 -1.72 45.19
#